data_AF-A0A9C6SH63-F1
#
_entry.id   AF-A0A9C6SH63-F1
#
_cell.length_a   1.000
_cell.length_b   1.000
_cell.length_c   1.000
_cell.angle_alpha   90.00
_cell.angle_beta   90.00
_cell.angle_gamma   90.00
#
_symmetry.space_group_name_H-M   'P 1'
#
loop_
_entity.id
_entity.type
_entity.pdbx_description
1 polymer ?
#
loop_
_entity_poly.entity_id
_entity_poly.type
_entity_poly.pdbx_seq_one_letter_code
_entity_poly.pdbx_strand_id
1 'polypeptide(L)'
;MACEYALEENINDLWVQLPREVKNIFCENIYTDYKCLTLAYWQCCRDGNLSSFIRYLETVIQSGRTYIHNHLYNRYHSIEENMFRLSVYGGYSKAVEYFWDKLNKEEKNRNIVSGIQISITSHIPDYTTIGESCHRQEKCVEICIFLINQVRAYHKRKTIARIVYDSFEDNIYVCSIVKLILSMWPWQDFLGQILDELEAALKTQKNGYTGLKLLHFVISCMKRDYRLGYVIENSKYGMILHEVWDKIPACLKSKIAEADLHLDFIRDLLEIWDLPGIKLIINTPEMRQWKEKLFDSGYIKCIKIVSLVKIGQYELLNQFIEEVFVSNKEKKLFKQAINIWDYFINEDQYDLADKLLDWQSDSIEEREELKSKINHIELCLNFIKDDQYKLADKLLDWKFPTKQLRSVCKDSFKENKSSYNYIYKLWAVEKEDVEIARKKSHKFLKWFLDSEKEIESFKKQKLVNDQLEEILCDMFIENNYFEIIEYFLDWCLLSKEEIQNLKQVVVNKKIFRKCKCNIMWNYVDIAEKFINWAFDEEAEKTNFIRQFVLSKDGIACCVDFIGGAREGITRNDIPTLHEANIKFNKFIDFWIKPLNNLDEVKDKLKDYIFRYGPYENIDKYDMFIRLLDRVNPTNEG
;
A
#
# COMPACT_ATOMS: atom_id res chain seq x y z
N MET A 1 -27.73 -13.90 31.89
CA MET A 1 -28.49 -14.97 32.58
C MET A 1 -30.01 -14.81 32.46
N ALA A 2 -30.75 -14.12 33.34
CA ALA A 2 -32.24 -14.08 33.24
C ALA A 2 -32.76 -13.63 31.86
N CYS A 3 -32.18 -12.57 31.31
CA CYS A 3 -32.51 -12.04 29.99
C CYS A 3 -32.04 -12.89 28.82
N GLU A 4 -31.02 -13.70 29.05
CA GLU A 4 -30.42 -14.59 28.04
C GLU A 4 -31.20 -15.90 27.95
N TYR A 5 -31.64 -16.43 29.10
CA TYR A 5 -32.39 -17.69 29.25
C TYR A 5 -33.91 -17.49 29.37
N ALA A 6 -34.41 -16.25 29.31
CA ALA A 6 -35.83 -15.90 29.42
C ALA A 6 -36.54 -16.56 30.62
N LEU A 7 -35.93 -16.50 31.80
CA LEU A 7 -36.42 -17.11 33.04
C LEU A 7 -37.51 -16.25 33.71
N GLU A 8 -38.67 -16.13 33.08
CA GLU A 8 -39.80 -15.26 33.50
C GLU A 8 -40.15 -15.43 34.99
N GLU A 9 -40.20 -16.68 35.46
CA GLU A 9 -40.57 -17.04 36.83
C GLU A 9 -39.50 -16.65 37.87
N ASN A 10 -38.23 -16.53 37.47
CA ASN A 10 -37.10 -16.29 38.37
C ASN A 10 -36.66 -14.82 38.40
N ILE A 11 -37.30 -13.93 37.62
CA ILE A 11 -36.90 -12.52 37.52
C ILE A 11 -37.00 -11.82 38.87
N ASN A 12 -38.04 -12.13 39.65
CA ASN A 12 -38.22 -11.56 40.99
C ASN A 12 -37.06 -11.96 41.91
N ASP A 13 -36.73 -13.24 41.95
CA ASP A 13 -35.68 -13.77 42.81
C ASP A 13 -34.29 -13.26 42.41
N LEU A 14 -34.00 -13.23 41.11
CA LEU A 14 -32.73 -12.74 40.58
C LEU A 14 -32.58 -11.22 40.77
N TRP A 15 -33.67 -10.46 40.67
CA TRP A 15 -33.64 -9.03 40.95
C TRP A 15 -33.39 -8.73 42.42
N VAL A 16 -34.01 -9.47 43.34
CA VAL A 16 -33.80 -9.30 44.79
C VAL A 16 -32.32 -9.47 45.14
N GLN A 17 -31.63 -10.42 44.49
CA GLN A 17 -30.21 -10.72 44.70
C GLN A 17 -29.24 -9.64 44.22
N LEU A 18 -29.67 -8.68 43.39
CA LEU A 18 -28.79 -7.60 42.92
C LEU A 18 -28.52 -6.56 44.02
N PRO A 19 -27.25 -6.11 44.20
CA PRO A 19 -26.89 -5.02 45.12
C PRO A 19 -27.66 -3.73 44.80
N ARG A 20 -27.90 -2.92 45.83
CA ARG A 20 -28.72 -1.70 45.72
C ARG A 20 -28.06 -0.64 44.84
N GLU A 21 -26.72 -0.55 44.89
CA GLU A 21 -25.93 0.35 44.05
C GLU A 21 -26.05 -0.02 42.57
N VAL A 22 -26.04 -1.33 42.27
CA VAL A 22 -26.20 -1.86 40.92
C VAL A 22 -27.61 -1.58 40.39
N LYS A 23 -28.65 -1.78 41.22
CA LYS A 23 -30.04 -1.44 40.87
C LYS A 23 -30.21 0.05 40.53
N ASN A 24 -29.56 0.95 41.26
CA ASN A 24 -29.66 2.40 41.01
C ASN A 24 -28.97 2.79 39.69
N ILE A 25 -27.78 2.27 39.42
CA ILE A 25 -27.05 2.49 38.15
C ILE A 25 -27.86 1.95 36.96
N PHE A 26 -28.51 0.79 37.13
CA PHE A 26 -29.41 0.23 36.12
C PHE A 26 -30.59 1.17 35.85
N CYS A 27 -31.35 1.58 36.87
CA CYS A 27 -32.52 2.45 36.66
C CYS A 27 -32.21 3.77 35.94
N GLU A 28 -31.01 4.33 36.11
CA GLU A 28 -30.59 5.58 35.48
C GLU A 28 -30.14 5.39 34.01
N ASN A 29 -29.54 4.25 33.65
CA ASN A 29 -28.89 4.03 32.35
C ASN A 29 -29.55 2.94 31.47
N ILE A 30 -30.56 2.21 31.97
CA ILE A 30 -31.20 1.09 31.23
C ILE A 30 -31.90 1.57 29.94
N TYR A 31 -32.22 2.86 29.89
CA TYR A 31 -32.89 3.54 28.79
C TYR A 31 -31.94 4.37 27.91
N THR A 32 -30.62 4.22 28.06
CA THR A 32 -29.64 4.97 27.26
C THR A 32 -28.80 4.09 26.33
N ASP A 33 -28.71 2.79 26.59
CA ASP A 33 -27.96 1.82 25.77
C ASP A 33 -28.90 0.73 25.21
N TYR A 34 -28.83 0.47 23.91
CA TYR A 34 -29.60 -0.58 23.25
C TYR A 34 -29.29 -1.98 23.83
N LYS A 35 -28.07 -2.20 24.35
CA LYS A 35 -27.67 -3.45 25.02
C LYS A 35 -28.51 -3.75 26.26
N CYS A 36 -29.14 -2.72 26.84
CA CYS A 36 -29.97 -2.81 28.03
C CYS A 36 -31.47 -2.98 27.73
N LEU A 37 -31.91 -3.01 26.47
CA LEU A 37 -33.34 -3.09 26.14
C LEU A 37 -34.00 -4.38 26.59
N THR A 38 -33.30 -5.52 26.52
CA THR A 38 -33.81 -6.80 27.05
C THR A 38 -33.96 -6.73 28.56
N LEU A 39 -33.07 -6.02 29.27
CA LEU A 39 -33.19 -5.80 30.71
C LEU A 39 -34.37 -4.87 31.04
N ALA A 40 -34.55 -3.78 30.28
CA ALA A 40 -35.67 -2.86 30.43
C ALA A 40 -37.02 -3.55 30.22
N TYR A 41 -37.12 -4.44 29.23
CA TYR A 41 -38.31 -5.26 29.00
C TYR A 41 -38.65 -6.10 30.23
N TRP A 42 -37.70 -6.90 30.73
CA TRP A 42 -37.95 -7.79 31.87
C TRP A 42 -38.23 -7.04 33.17
N GLN A 43 -37.62 -5.88 33.37
CA GLN A 43 -37.97 -4.98 34.48
C GLN A 43 -39.42 -4.48 34.37
N CYS A 44 -39.84 -4.06 33.19
CA CYS A 44 -41.21 -3.57 32.98
C CYS A 44 -42.25 -4.70 33.07
N CYS A 45 -41.91 -5.93 32.65
CA CYS A 45 -42.74 -7.11 32.88
C CYS A 45 -42.93 -7.36 34.38
N ARG A 46 -41.85 -7.31 35.16
CA ARG A 46 -41.89 -7.46 36.62
C ARG A 46 -42.75 -6.39 37.28
N ASP A 47 -42.55 -5.14 36.90
CA ASP A 47 -43.21 -3.98 37.50
C ASP A 47 -44.67 -3.81 37.01
N GLY A 48 -45.16 -4.71 36.15
CA GLY A 48 -46.50 -4.62 35.56
C GLY A 48 -46.69 -3.39 34.67
N ASN A 49 -45.59 -2.80 34.18
CA ASN A 49 -45.56 -1.50 33.51
C ASN A 49 -45.00 -1.59 32.08
N LEU A 50 -45.46 -2.61 31.36
CA LEU A 50 -45.01 -2.88 29.99
C LEU A 50 -45.34 -1.73 29.01
N SER A 51 -46.41 -0.97 29.29
CA SER A 51 -46.80 0.23 28.54
C SER A 51 -45.72 1.31 28.54
N SER A 52 -44.96 1.45 29.64
CA SER A 52 -43.85 2.41 29.72
C SER A 52 -42.67 2.01 28.83
N PHE A 53 -42.39 0.71 28.69
CA PHE A 53 -41.36 0.21 27.77
C PHE A 53 -41.73 0.45 26.31
N ILE A 54 -42.98 0.19 25.93
CA ILE A 54 -43.49 0.45 24.57
C ILE A 54 -43.36 1.93 24.22
N ARG A 55 -43.82 2.83 25.10
CA ARG A 55 -43.72 4.27 24.90
C ARG A 55 -42.27 4.74 24.78
N TYR A 56 -41.36 4.12 25.53
CA TYR A 56 -39.94 4.40 25.44
C TYR A 56 -39.37 3.99 24.06
N LEU A 57 -39.66 2.78 23.58
CA LEU A 57 -39.22 2.33 22.24
C LEU A 57 -39.74 3.26 21.14
N GLU A 58 -40.99 3.71 21.23
CA GLU A 58 -41.58 4.67 20.29
C GLU A 58 -40.87 6.04 20.32
N THR A 59 -40.48 6.52 21.50
CA THR A 59 -39.84 7.83 21.68
C THR A 59 -38.39 7.83 21.17
N VAL A 60 -37.63 6.76 21.42
CA VAL A 60 -36.24 6.63 20.95
C VAL A 60 -36.17 6.62 19.43
N ILE A 61 -37.12 5.98 18.75
CA ILE A 61 -37.20 5.90 17.29
C ILE A 61 -37.54 7.25 16.66
N GLN A 62 -38.46 8.00 17.25
CA GLN A 62 -38.82 9.34 16.77
C GLN A 62 -37.65 10.34 16.89
N SER A 63 -36.72 10.11 17.81
CA SER A 63 -35.55 10.98 17.99
C SER A 63 -34.47 10.83 16.91
N GLY A 64 -34.58 9.86 16.00
CA GLY A 64 -33.70 9.68 14.84
C GLY A 64 -32.24 9.34 15.17
N ARG A 65 -31.93 9.01 16.43
CA ARG A 65 -30.53 8.96 16.91
C ARG A 65 -29.72 7.74 16.45
N THR A 66 -30.30 6.76 15.76
CA THR A 66 -29.57 5.55 15.36
C THR A 66 -30.30 4.77 14.25
N TYR A 67 -29.61 4.50 13.13
CA TYR A 67 -30.05 3.67 11.99
C TYR A 67 -30.58 2.29 12.42
N ILE A 68 -30.02 1.74 13.51
CA ILE A 68 -30.31 0.40 14.04
C ILE A 68 -31.74 0.28 14.62
N HIS A 69 -32.29 1.34 15.22
CA HIS A 69 -33.60 1.29 15.90
C HIS A 69 -34.78 1.27 14.92
N ASN A 70 -34.62 1.85 13.73
CA ASN A 70 -35.65 1.86 12.68
C ASN A 70 -35.90 0.48 12.05
N HIS A 71 -34.96 -0.45 12.20
CA HIS A 71 -35.04 -1.80 11.63
C HIS A 71 -35.42 -2.88 12.65
N LEU A 72 -35.20 -2.66 13.94
CA LEU A 72 -35.43 -3.67 14.99
C LEU A 72 -36.83 -3.60 15.64
N TYR A 73 -37.43 -2.40 15.76
CA TYR A 73 -38.76 -2.23 16.35
C TYR A 73 -39.78 -1.77 15.32
N ASN A 74 -40.99 -2.32 15.41
CA ASN A 74 -42.15 -1.86 14.65
C ASN A 74 -43.37 -1.75 15.57
N ARG A 75 -43.99 -0.57 15.60
CA ARG A 75 -45.22 -0.32 16.38
C ARG A 75 -46.42 -1.17 15.97
N TYR A 76 -46.38 -1.77 14.78
CA TYR A 76 -47.42 -2.67 14.27
C TYR A 76 -47.18 -4.14 14.64
N HIS A 77 -46.06 -4.44 15.31
CA HIS A 77 -45.73 -5.79 15.76
C HIS A 77 -46.10 -5.95 17.23
N SER A 78 -46.40 -7.20 17.64
CA SER A 78 -46.58 -7.53 19.04
C SER A 78 -45.30 -7.29 19.84
N ILE A 79 -45.41 -7.20 21.16
CA ILE A 79 -44.23 -7.00 21.99
C ILE A 79 -43.31 -8.22 21.94
N GLU A 80 -43.87 -9.42 21.84
CA GLU A 80 -43.16 -10.68 21.63
C GLU A 80 -42.41 -10.67 20.28
N GLU A 81 -43.04 -10.16 19.21
CA GLU A 81 -42.42 -10.02 17.89
C GLU A 81 -41.24 -9.03 17.90
N ASN A 82 -41.38 -7.91 18.61
CA ASN A 82 -40.29 -6.96 18.80
C ASN A 82 -39.16 -7.52 19.68
N MET A 83 -39.50 -8.22 20.76
CA MET A 83 -38.52 -8.85 21.65
C MET A 83 -37.78 -10.01 20.98
N PHE A 84 -38.44 -10.76 20.10
CA PHE A 84 -37.79 -11.74 19.24
C PHE A 84 -36.69 -11.08 18.40
N ARG A 85 -36.99 -10.00 17.67
CA ARG A 85 -36.01 -9.29 16.82
C ARG A 85 -34.84 -8.72 17.62
N LEU A 86 -35.12 -8.13 18.77
CA LEU A 86 -34.10 -7.62 19.69
C LEU A 86 -33.22 -8.75 20.23
N SER A 87 -33.80 -9.92 20.52
CA SER A 87 -33.06 -11.10 20.99
C SER A 87 -32.14 -11.66 19.92
N VAL A 88 -32.59 -11.69 18.67
CA VAL A 88 -31.76 -12.07 17.51
C VAL A 88 -30.58 -11.12 17.34
N TYR A 89 -30.83 -9.81 17.38
CA TYR A 89 -29.78 -8.77 17.26
C TYR A 89 -28.77 -8.80 18.42
N GLY A 90 -29.28 -9.05 19.64
CA GLY A 90 -28.47 -9.15 20.85
C GLY A 90 -27.61 -10.42 20.93
N GLY A 91 -27.89 -11.44 20.11
CA GLY A 91 -27.19 -12.73 20.20
C GLY A 91 -27.66 -13.58 21.40
N TYR A 92 -28.91 -13.44 21.84
CA TYR A 92 -29.43 -14.19 23.00
C TYR A 92 -30.15 -15.47 22.55
N SER A 93 -29.42 -16.57 22.29
CA SER A 93 -29.98 -17.75 21.62
C SER A 93 -31.17 -18.40 22.34
N LYS A 94 -31.15 -18.46 23.68
CA LYS A 94 -32.27 -18.99 24.47
C LYS A 94 -33.48 -18.06 24.53
N ALA A 95 -33.27 -16.75 24.59
CA ALA A 95 -34.37 -15.79 24.46
C ALA A 95 -35.04 -15.84 23.08
N VAL A 96 -34.27 -16.09 22.02
CA VAL A 96 -34.83 -16.29 20.67
C VAL A 96 -35.75 -17.51 20.63
N GLU A 97 -35.33 -18.66 21.16
CA GLU A 97 -36.17 -19.87 21.25
C GLU A 97 -37.48 -19.57 22.00
N TYR A 98 -37.38 -18.93 23.17
CA TYR A 98 -38.52 -18.58 24.01
C TYR A 98 -39.52 -17.64 23.30
N PHE A 99 -39.05 -16.51 22.76
CA PHE A 99 -39.93 -15.56 22.09
C PHE A 99 -40.48 -16.13 20.80
N TRP A 100 -39.71 -16.95 20.08
CA TRP A 100 -40.19 -17.68 18.91
C TRP A 100 -41.42 -18.52 19.25
N ASP A 101 -41.42 -19.24 20.37
CA ASP A 101 -42.56 -20.08 20.76
C ASP A 101 -43.82 -19.28 21.12
N LYS A 102 -43.65 -18.03 21.59
CA LYS A 102 -44.76 -17.10 21.84
C LYS A 102 -45.34 -16.49 20.57
N LEU A 103 -44.64 -16.53 19.43
CA LEU A 103 -45.14 -16.00 18.17
C LEU A 103 -46.21 -16.91 17.55
N ASN A 104 -47.28 -16.29 17.05
CA ASN A 104 -48.25 -16.98 16.22
C ASN A 104 -47.67 -17.31 14.82
N LYS A 105 -48.40 -18.08 14.02
CA LYS A 105 -47.91 -18.56 12.72
C LYS A 105 -47.63 -17.44 11.71
N GLU A 106 -48.43 -16.37 11.72
CA GLU A 106 -48.22 -15.23 10.82
C GLU A 106 -46.98 -14.43 11.22
N GLU A 107 -46.83 -14.17 12.52
CA GLU A 107 -45.63 -13.55 13.10
C GLU A 107 -44.38 -14.37 12.78
N LYS A 108 -44.40 -15.70 12.99
CA LYS A 108 -43.28 -16.59 12.62
C LYS A 108 -42.90 -16.45 11.15
N ASN A 109 -43.89 -16.49 10.25
CA ASN A 109 -43.64 -16.37 8.80
C ASN A 109 -43.06 -15.01 8.40
N ARG A 110 -43.52 -13.91 9.02
CA ARG A 110 -42.98 -12.57 8.77
C ARG A 110 -41.55 -12.41 9.28
N ASN A 111 -41.20 -13.07 10.39
CA ASN A 111 -39.93 -12.84 11.09
C ASN A 111 -38.85 -13.85 10.79
N ILE A 112 -39.15 -14.98 10.14
CA ILE A 112 -38.14 -16.01 9.89
C ILE A 112 -37.00 -15.49 9.00
N VAL A 113 -37.34 -14.80 7.89
CA VAL A 113 -36.33 -14.27 6.95
C VAL A 113 -35.58 -13.09 7.56
N SER A 114 -36.29 -12.14 8.17
CA SER A 114 -35.67 -10.97 8.80
C SER A 114 -34.82 -11.36 10.01
N GLY A 115 -35.25 -12.35 10.80
CA GLY A 115 -34.46 -12.89 11.91
C GLY A 115 -33.16 -13.52 11.42
N ILE A 116 -33.20 -14.30 10.33
CA ILE A 116 -31.97 -14.84 9.73
C ILE A 116 -31.05 -13.70 9.25
N GLN A 117 -31.59 -12.69 8.55
CA GLN A 117 -30.82 -11.52 8.09
C GLN A 117 -30.21 -10.72 9.27
N ILE A 118 -30.96 -10.50 10.35
CA ILE A 118 -30.47 -9.81 11.56
C ILE A 118 -29.33 -10.62 12.20
N SER A 119 -29.46 -11.95 12.28
CA SER A 119 -28.40 -12.79 12.86
C SER A 119 -27.10 -12.76 12.05
N ILE A 120 -27.20 -12.71 10.71
CA ILE A 120 -26.04 -12.61 9.79
C ILE A 120 -25.39 -11.23 9.88
N THR A 121 -26.19 -10.16 9.90
CA THR A 121 -25.67 -8.78 9.97
C THR A 121 -25.03 -8.47 11.32
N SER A 122 -25.60 -8.98 12.41
CA SER A 122 -25.07 -8.81 13.75
C SER A 122 -23.77 -9.60 13.98
N HIS A 123 -23.42 -10.52 13.08
CA HIS A 123 -22.12 -11.20 13.05
C HIS A 123 -21.01 -10.30 12.48
N ILE A 124 -21.33 -9.24 11.72
CA ILE A 124 -20.31 -8.31 11.18
C ILE A 124 -19.65 -7.60 12.36
N PRO A 125 -18.32 -7.73 12.58
CA PRO A 125 -17.67 -6.97 13.63
C PRO A 125 -17.76 -5.49 13.29
N ASP A 126 -18.25 -4.67 14.23
CA ASP A 126 -17.85 -3.28 14.26
C ASP A 126 -16.32 -3.28 14.38
N TYR A 127 -15.64 -2.67 13.41
CA TYR A 127 -14.17 -2.64 13.29
C TYR A 127 -13.45 -1.99 14.51
N THR A 128 -14.18 -1.62 15.56
CA THR A 128 -13.74 -0.80 16.69
C THR A 128 -13.57 -1.56 18.01
N THR A 129 -13.99 -2.82 18.14
CA THR A 129 -13.91 -3.54 19.44
C THR A 129 -13.33 -4.96 19.31
N ILE A 130 -12.01 -5.05 19.51
CA ILE A 130 -11.22 -6.29 19.52
C ILE A 130 -11.25 -6.85 20.95
N GLY A 131 -12.20 -7.74 21.28
CA GLY A 131 -12.20 -8.44 22.57
C GLY A 131 -13.50 -9.16 22.93
N GLU A 132 -14.66 -8.50 22.84
CA GLU A 132 -15.97 -9.07 23.19
C GLU A 132 -16.62 -9.89 22.03
N SER A 133 -15.96 -9.98 20.88
CA SER A 133 -16.61 -10.34 19.61
C SER A 133 -16.78 -11.83 19.36
N CYS A 134 -16.00 -12.74 19.96
CA CYS A 134 -16.04 -14.16 19.60
C CYS A 134 -17.28 -14.90 20.13
N HIS A 135 -17.65 -14.71 21.41
CA HIS A 135 -18.78 -15.44 22.00
C HIS A 135 -20.13 -14.99 21.42
N ARG A 136 -20.31 -13.69 21.20
CA ARG A 136 -21.51 -13.14 20.56
C ARG A 136 -21.68 -13.67 19.13
N GLN A 137 -20.58 -13.82 18.39
CA GLN A 137 -20.61 -14.39 17.04
C GLN A 137 -21.11 -15.83 17.05
N GLU A 138 -20.59 -16.69 17.94
CA GLU A 138 -21.06 -18.06 18.10
C GLU A 138 -22.57 -18.12 18.37
N LYS A 139 -23.07 -17.25 19.26
CA LYS A 139 -24.51 -17.17 19.57
C LYS A 139 -25.37 -16.67 18.42
N CYS A 140 -24.89 -15.71 17.64
CA CYS A 140 -25.57 -15.29 16.40
C CYS A 140 -25.66 -16.45 15.39
N VAL A 141 -24.66 -17.34 15.32
CA VAL A 141 -24.74 -18.52 14.47
C VAL A 141 -25.72 -19.55 14.99
N GLU A 142 -25.72 -19.84 16.31
CA GLU A 142 -26.73 -20.72 16.93
C GLU A 142 -28.16 -20.26 16.58
N ILE A 143 -28.42 -18.96 16.71
CA ILE A 143 -29.71 -18.34 16.35
C ILE A 143 -30.04 -18.54 14.88
N CYS A 144 -29.09 -18.27 13.99
CA CYS A 144 -29.28 -18.43 12.54
C CYS A 144 -29.68 -19.87 12.20
N ILE A 145 -28.98 -20.87 12.76
CA ILE A 145 -29.27 -22.29 12.54
C ILE A 145 -30.65 -22.66 13.07
N PHE A 146 -30.96 -22.23 14.30
CA PHE A 146 -32.29 -22.43 14.88
C PHE A 146 -33.37 -21.95 13.91
N LEU A 147 -33.28 -20.70 13.42
CA LEU A 147 -34.27 -20.11 12.52
C LEU A 147 -34.34 -20.80 11.15
N ILE A 148 -33.19 -21.19 10.58
CA ILE A 148 -33.15 -21.97 9.34
C ILE A 148 -33.87 -23.31 9.50
N ASN A 149 -33.75 -23.96 10.67
CA ASN A 149 -34.44 -25.21 10.97
C ASN A 149 -35.95 -25.04 11.13
N GLN A 150 -36.43 -23.84 11.46
CA GLN A 150 -37.86 -23.53 11.47
C GLN A 150 -38.44 -23.35 10.06
N VAL A 151 -37.59 -23.18 9.02
CA VAL A 151 -38.07 -23.06 7.64
C VAL A 151 -38.51 -24.42 7.14
N ARG A 152 -39.77 -24.51 6.68
CA ARG A 152 -40.33 -25.73 6.06
C ARG A 152 -39.41 -26.23 4.95
N ALA A 153 -39.20 -27.55 4.86
CA ALA A 153 -38.24 -28.17 3.94
C ALA A 153 -38.37 -27.68 2.47
N TYR A 154 -39.60 -27.60 1.93
CA TYR A 154 -39.83 -27.15 0.55
C TYR A 154 -39.61 -25.63 0.33
N HIS A 155 -39.58 -24.83 1.39
CA HIS A 155 -39.25 -23.40 1.34
C HIS A 155 -37.80 -23.09 1.70
N LYS A 156 -37.08 -24.04 2.31
CA LYS A 156 -35.72 -23.85 2.83
C LYS A 156 -34.76 -23.34 1.75
N ARG A 157 -34.77 -23.96 0.57
CA ARG A 157 -33.98 -23.50 -0.59
C ARG A 157 -34.32 -22.07 -1.02
N LYS A 158 -35.61 -21.74 -1.17
CA LYS A 158 -36.05 -20.39 -1.56
C LYS A 158 -35.64 -19.34 -0.53
N THR A 159 -35.72 -19.67 0.76
CA THR A 159 -35.29 -18.79 1.84
C THR A 159 -33.78 -18.59 1.83
N ILE A 160 -32.99 -19.66 1.67
CA ILE A 160 -31.53 -19.60 1.53
C ILE A 160 -31.15 -18.74 0.31
N ALA A 161 -31.75 -19.00 -0.86
CA ALA A 161 -31.53 -18.21 -2.06
C ALA A 161 -31.79 -16.72 -1.80
N ARG A 162 -32.94 -16.38 -1.19
CA ARG A 162 -33.26 -15.00 -0.85
C ARG A 162 -32.22 -14.36 0.07
N ILE A 163 -31.76 -15.08 1.10
CA ILE A 163 -30.72 -14.60 2.02
C ILE A 163 -29.42 -14.33 1.27
N VAL A 164 -29.00 -15.24 0.38
CA VAL A 164 -27.80 -15.09 -0.44
C VAL A 164 -27.96 -13.90 -1.39
N TYR A 165 -29.02 -13.84 -2.20
CA TYR A 165 -29.23 -12.78 -3.19
C TYR A 165 -29.44 -11.39 -2.58
N ASP A 166 -30.26 -11.25 -1.53
CA ASP A 166 -30.49 -9.98 -0.84
C ASP A 166 -29.19 -9.46 -0.17
N SER A 167 -28.22 -10.36 0.09
CA SER A 167 -26.91 -10.04 0.67
C SER A 167 -25.81 -9.78 -0.37
N PHE A 168 -26.07 -10.01 -1.66
CA PHE A 168 -25.03 -9.95 -2.70
C PHE A 168 -24.79 -8.53 -3.24
N GLU A 169 -25.68 -7.57 -2.99
CA GLU A 169 -25.47 -6.16 -3.36
C GLU A 169 -24.34 -5.52 -2.54
N ASP A 170 -24.16 -5.94 -1.29
CA ASP A 170 -23.10 -5.50 -0.40
C ASP A 170 -22.10 -6.63 -0.15
N ASN A 171 -20.92 -6.58 -0.78
CA ASN A 171 -19.84 -7.59 -0.68
C ASN A 171 -19.45 -8.01 0.78
N ILE A 172 -19.86 -7.23 1.78
CA ILE A 172 -19.67 -7.46 3.21
C ILE A 172 -20.55 -8.62 3.73
N TYR A 173 -21.77 -8.80 3.19
CA TYR A 173 -22.75 -9.75 3.73
C TYR A 173 -22.51 -11.18 3.25
N VAL A 174 -22.09 -11.38 1.99
CA VAL A 174 -21.72 -12.70 1.47
C VAL A 174 -20.58 -13.31 2.29
N CYS A 175 -19.59 -12.49 2.63
CA CYS A 175 -18.48 -12.92 3.47
C CYS A 175 -18.93 -13.29 4.89
N SER A 176 -20.02 -12.70 5.38
CA SER A 176 -20.58 -12.93 6.71
C SER A 176 -21.39 -14.22 6.77
N ILE A 177 -22.16 -14.53 5.71
CA ILE A 177 -22.82 -15.84 5.53
C ILE A 177 -21.78 -16.95 5.48
N VAL A 178 -20.74 -16.76 4.68
CA VAL A 178 -19.62 -17.71 4.57
C VAL A 178 -18.89 -17.87 5.91
N LYS A 179 -18.62 -16.76 6.61
CA LYS A 179 -18.03 -16.77 7.96
C LYS A 179 -18.81 -17.65 8.91
N LEU A 180 -20.11 -17.38 8.98
CA LEU A 180 -21.09 -18.10 9.78
C LEU A 180 -21.08 -19.60 9.47
N ILE A 181 -20.97 -19.97 8.20
CA ILE A 181 -20.95 -21.36 7.73
C ILE A 181 -19.67 -22.09 8.13
N LEU A 182 -18.48 -21.51 7.95
CA LEU A 182 -17.24 -22.23 8.29
C LEU A 182 -17.01 -22.31 9.82
N SER A 183 -17.63 -21.42 10.59
CA SER A 183 -17.56 -21.50 12.05
C SER A 183 -18.36 -22.66 12.66
N MET A 184 -19.28 -23.30 11.93
CA MET A 184 -20.23 -24.26 12.51
C MET A 184 -20.34 -25.60 11.74
N TRP A 185 -19.26 -26.38 11.74
CA TRP A 185 -19.34 -27.81 11.40
C TRP A 185 -20.17 -28.58 12.46
N PRO A 186 -20.92 -29.68 12.16
CA PRO A 186 -20.94 -30.52 10.95
C PRO A 186 -22.21 -30.39 10.09
N TRP A 187 -22.76 -29.19 9.88
CA TRP A 187 -24.00 -28.98 9.10
C TRP A 187 -23.82 -29.11 7.57
N GLN A 188 -23.21 -30.20 7.12
CA GLN A 188 -22.85 -30.48 5.71
C GLN A 188 -24.04 -30.39 4.75
N ASP A 189 -25.21 -30.86 5.15
CA ASP A 189 -26.45 -30.82 4.34
C ASP A 189 -26.91 -29.39 4.01
N PHE A 190 -26.57 -28.43 4.88
CA PHE A 190 -26.86 -27.02 4.69
C PHE A 190 -25.77 -26.33 3.89
N LEU A 191 -24.52 -26.71 4.12
CA LEU A 191 -23.37 -26.20 3.36
C LEU A 191 -23.55 -26.46 1.87
N GLY A 192 -23.93 -27.69 1.48
CA GLY A 192 -24.16 -28.03 0.06
C GLY A 192 -25.18 -27.11 -0.61
N GLN A 193 -26.35 -26.93 0.01
CA GLN A 193 -27.41 -26.06 -0.51
C GLN A 193 -27.01 -24.59 -0.59
N ILE A 194 -26.28 -24.09 0.42
CA ILE A 194 -25.81 -22.71 0.40
C ILE A 194 -24.73 -22.53 -0.67
N LEU A 195 -23.82 -23.50 -0.83
CA LEU A 195 -22.82 -23.46 -1.89
C LEU A 195 -23.45 -23.53 -3.29
N ASP A 196 -24.55 -24.27 -3.48
CA ASP A 196 -25.29 -24.29 -4.76
C ASP A 196 -25.91 -22.93 -5.09
N GLU A 197 -26.55 -22.30 -4.10
CA GLU A 197 -27.12 -20.95 -4.28
C GLU A 197 -26.02 -19.89 -4.41
N LEU A 198 -24.88 -20.05 -3.72
CA LEU A 198 -23.69 -19.23 -3.90
C LEU A 198 -23.12 -19.40 -5.30
N GLU A 199 -23.01 -20.62 -5.84
CA GLU A 199 -22.59 -20.85 -7.22
C GLU A 199 -23.51 -20.11 -8.20
N ALA A 200 -24.83 -20.26 -8.04
CA ALA A 200 -25.83 -19.58 -8.86
C ALA A 200 -25.68 -18.05 -8.78
N ALA A 201 -25.46 -17.50 -7.59
CA ALA A 201 -25.21 -16.08 -7.39
C ALA A 201 -23.87 -15.62 -7.99
N LEU A 202 -22.80 -16.39 -7.77
CA LEU A 202 -21.46 -16.15 -8.30
C LEU A 202 -21.45 -16.13 -9.84
N LYS A 203 -22.22 -17.00 -10.51
CA LYS A 203 -22.38 -16.98 -11.98
C LYS A 203 -22.93 -15.65 -12.52
N THR A 204 -23.73 -14.93 -11.73
CA THR A 204 -24.27 -13.63 -12.13
C THR A 204 -23.27 -12.48 -11.95
N GLN A 205 -22.19 -12.69 -11.18
CA GLN A 205 -21.19 -11.67 -10.90
C GLN A 205 -20.16 -11.53 -12.02
N LYS A 206 -19.68 -10.29 -12.18
CA LYS A 206 -18.66 -9.94 -13.16
C LYS A 206 -17.27 -9.66 -12.56
N ASN A 207 -17.04 -9.62 -11.25
CA ASN A 207 -15.79 -9.06 -10.70
C ASN A 207 -14.91 -10.01 -9.84
N GLY A 208 -15.21 -11.31 -9.70
CA GLY A 208 -14.28 -12.30 -9.09
C GLY A 208 -14.04 -12.19 -7.57
N TYR A 209 -14.28 -11.01 -6.99
CA TYR A 209 -13.82 -10.61 -5.66
C TYR A 209 -14.46 -11.42 -4.52
N THR A 210 -15.74 -11.78 -4.67
CA THR A 210 -16.48 -12.59 -3.70
C THR A 210 -15.91 -14.00 -3.56
N GLY A 211 -15.62 -14.65 -4.70
CA GLY A 211 -14.99 -15.97 -4.72
C GLY A 211 -13.59 -15.95 -4.07
N LEU A 212 -12.82 -14.91 -4.37
CA LEU A 212 -11.50 -14.70 -3.75
C LEU A 212 -11.58 -14.56 -2.23
N LYS A 213 -12.51 -13.74 -1.71
CA LYS A 213 -12.70 -13.57 -0.27
C LYS A 213 -13.13 -14.85 0.44
N LEU A 214 -13.99 -15.63 -0.21
CA LEU A 214 -14.41 -16.95 0.28
C LEU A 214 -13.20 -17.88 0.45
N LEU A 215 -12.34 -17.99 -0.57
CA LEU A 215 -11.12 -18.79 -0.50
C LEU A 215 -10.18 -18.32 0.63
N HIS A 216 -9.95 -17.01 0.73
CA HIS A 216 -9.14 -16.44 1.82
C HIS A 216 -9.65 -16.82 3.21
N PHE A 217 -10.97 -16.84 3.39
CA PHE A 217 -11.55 -17.16 4.67
C PHE A 217 -11.40 -18.65 5.01
N VAL A 218 -11.64 -19.55 4.06
CA VAL A 218 -11.39 -21.00 4.22
C VAL A 218 -9.93 -21.24 4.60
N ILE A 219 -8.99 -20.64 3.87
CA ILE A 219 -7.56 -20.82 4.09
C ILE A 219 -7.12 -20.20 5.43
N SER A 220 -7.71 -19.08 5.85
CA SER A 220 -7.49 -18.50 7.18
C SER A 220 -7.91 -19.46 8.31
N CYS A 221 -9.03 -20.17 8.12
CA CYS A 221 -9.47 -21.22 9.04
C CYS A 221 -8.49 -22.40 9.06
N MET A 222 -7.98 -22.84 7.91
CA MET A 222 -6.94 -23.88 7.82
C MET A 222 -5.66 -23.44 8.56
N LYS A 223 -5.21 -22.20 8.36
CA LYS A 223 -4.05 -21.63 9.07
C LYS A 223 -4.23 -21.62 10.58
N ARG A 224 -5.43 -21.29 11.06
CA ARG A 224 -5.75 -21.35 12.49
C ARG A 224 -5.64 -22.76 13.01
N ASP A 225 -6.24 -23.74 12.33
CA ASP A 225 -6.20 -25.14 12.76
C ASP A 225 -4.75 -25.68 12.75
N TYR A 226 -3.95 -25.33 11.73
CA TYR A 226 -2.53 -25.69 11.66
C TYR A 226 -1.73 -25.15 12.84
N ARG A 227 -1.95 -23.86 13.19
CA ARG A 227 -1.28 -23.21 14.34
C ARG A 227 -1.65 -23.84 15.68
N LEU A 228 -2.81 -24.49 15.77
CA LEU A 228 -3.24 -25.27 16.94
C LEU A 228 -2.67 -26.69 16.95
N GLY A 229 -1.87 -27.08 15.94
CA GLY A 229 -1.24 -28.39 15.84
C GLY A 229 -2.10 -29.46 15.15
N TYR A 230 -3.24 -29.09 14.54
CA TYR A 230 -4.06 -30.03 13.79
C TYR A 230 -3.44 -30.36 12.42
N VAL A 231 -3.60 -31.61 12.00
CA VAL A 231 -3.22 -32.07 10.64
C VAL A 231 -4.17 -31.44 9.63
N ILE A 232 -3.61 -30.82 8.59
CA ILE A 232 -4.37 -30.12 7.55
C ILE A 232 -4.85 -31.04 6.44
N GLU A 233 -4.07 -32.08 6.14
CA GLU A 233 -4.43 -33.09 5.15
C GLU A 233 -5.74 -33.76 5.55
N ASN A 234 -6.73 -33.75 4.65
CA ASN A 234 -8.09 -34.23 4.91
C ASN A 234 -8.79 -33.55 6.11
N SER A 235 -8.32 -32.38 6.54
CA SER A 235 -9.01 -31.59 7.56
C SER A 235 -10.37 -31.13 7.05
N LYS A 236 -11.28 -30.81 7.98
CA LYS A 236 -12.60 -30.26 7.66
C LYS A 236 -12.51 -29.06 6.71
N TYR A 237 -11.55 -28.16 6.92
CA TYR A 237 -11.39 -26.96 6.10
C TYR A 237 -10.71 -27.25 4.76
N GLY A 238 -9.84 -28.26 4.70
CA GLY A 238 -9.32 -28.79 3.43
C GLY A 238 -10.45 -29.37 2.56
N MET A 239 -11.35 -30.18 3.12
CA MET A 239 -12.52 -30.68 2.38
C MET A 239 -13.42 -29.54 1.88
N ILE A 240 -13.62 -28.52 2.71
CA ILE A 240 -14.40 -27.33 2.31
C ILE A 240 -13.69 -26.55 1.20
N LEU A 241 -12.36 -26.42 1.25
CA LEU A 241 -11.59 -25.76 0.18
C LEU A 241 -11.84 -26.44 -1.17
N HIS A 242 -11.80 -27.77 -1.20
CA HIS A 242 -12.07 -28.56 -2.40
C HIS A 242 -13.47 -28.29 -2.96
N GLU A 243 -14.49 -28.47 -2.12
CA GLU A 243 -15.89 -28.27 -2.51
C GLU A 243 -16.17 -26.83 -2.99
N VAL A 244 -15.62 -25.85 -2.28
CA VAL A 244 -15.73 -24.43 -2.64
C VAL A 244 -15.07 -24.17 -3.98
N TRP A 245 -13.84 -24.63 -4.18
CA TRP A 245 -13.10 -24.40 -5.42
C TRP A 245 -13.82 -25.02 -6.62
N ASP A 246 -14.36 -26.22 -6.46
CA ASP A 246 -15.10 -26.91 -7.53
C ASP A 246 -16.35 -26.12 -7.95
N LYS A 247 -17.07 -25.55 -6.98
CA LYS A 247 -18.28 -24.75 -7.23
C LYS A 247 -18.04 -23.32 -7.71
N ILE A 248 -16.81 -22.79 -7.62
CA ILE A 248 -16.50 -21.48 -8.22
C ILE A 248 -16.59 -21.58 -9.76
N PRO A 249 -17.42 -20.75 -10.43
CA PRO A 249 -17.53 -20.74 -11.88
C PRO A 249 -16.21 -20.44 -12.60
N ALA A 250 -16.01 -21.08 -13.76
CA ALA A 250 -14.82 -20.88 -14.61
C ALA A 250 -14.51 -19.39 -14.88
N CYS A 251 -15.52 -18.60 -15.24
CA CYS A 251 -15.34 -17.17 -15.51
C CYS A 251 -14.82 -16.36 -14.31
N LEU A 252 -15.06 -16.84 -13.08
CA LEU A 252 -14.53 -16.22 -11.86
C LEU A 252 -13.14 -16.77 -11.52
N LYS A 253 -12.87 -18.06 -11.75
CA LYS A 253 -11.51 -18.64 -11.65
C LYS A 253 -10.53 -17.89 -12.56
N SER A 254 -10.92 -17.59 -13.80
CA SER A 254 -10.11 -16.78 -14.71
C SER A 254 -9.85 -15.36 -14.17
N LYS A 255 -10.85 -14.71 -13.56
CA LYS A 255 -10.68 -13.38 -12.93
C LYS A 255 -9.79 -13.42 -11.69
N ILE A 256 -9.85 -14.51 -10.93
CA ILE A 256 -8.93 -14.75 -9.81
C ILE A 256 -7.49 -14.87 -10.37
N ALA A 257 -7.29 -15.59 -11.48
CA ALA A 257 -5.99 -15.71 -12.15
C ALA A 257 -5.44 -14.36 -12.65
N GLU A 258 -6.31 -13.43 -13.06
CA GLU A 258 -5.94 -12.08 -13.50
C GLU A 258 -5.52 -11.16 -12.35
N ALA A 259 -6.11 -11.30 -11.16
CA ALA A 259 -5.95 -10.34 -10.05
C ALA A 259 -4.75 -10.63 -9.13
N ASP A 260 -3.74 -9.76 -9.08
CA ASP A 260 -2.47 -9.94 -8.31
C ASP A 260 -2.58 -10.38 -6.83
N LEU A 261 -3.75 -10.24 -6.20
CA LEU A 261 -4.08 -10.72 -4.85
C LEU A 261 -4.08 -12.26 -4.73
N HIS A 262 -4.10 -13.02 -5.84
CA HIS A 262 -4.08 -14.49 -5.80
C HIS A 262 -2.78 -15.09 -5.23
N LEU A 263 -1.70 -14.32 -5.19
CA LEU A 263 -0.42 -14.78 -4.62
C LEU A 263 -0.51 -14.97 -3.11
N ASP A 264 -1.46 -14.32 -2.45
CA ASP A 264 -1.64 -14.40 -1.01
C ASP A 264 -2.18 -15.77 -0.58
N PHE A 265 -3.09 -16.40 -1.35
CA PHE A 265 -3.67 -17.68 -0.94
C PHE A 265 -2.74 -18.89 -1.19
N ILE A 266 -1.96 -18.91 -2.27
CA ILE A 266 -0.95 -19.97 -2.47
C ILE A 266 0.17 -19.83 -1.44
N ARG A 267 0.58 -18.60 -1.12
CA ARG A 267 1.50 -18.35 0.00
C ARG A 267 0.92 -18.92 1.30
N ASP A 268 -0.34 -18.61 1.58
CA ASP A 268 -1.03 -19.06 2.79
C ASP A 268 -1.16 -20.59 2.87
N LEU A 269 -1.41 -21.28 1.75
CA LEU A 269 -1.43 -22.74 1.66
C LEU A 269 -0.02 -23.34 1.81
N LEU A 270 1.00 -22.70 1.25
CA LEU A 270 2.41 -23.11 1.40
C LEU A 270 2.92 -22.94 2.83
N GLU A 271 2.45 -21.91 3.55
CA GLU A 271 2.77 -21.72 4.96
C GLU A 271 2.34 -22.90 5.83
N ILE A 272 1.23 -23.55 5.47
CA ILE A 272 0.69 -24.74 6.16
C ILE A 272 1.00 -26.06 5.43
N TRP A 273 1.81 -26.00 4.37
CA TRP A 273 2.23 -27.15 3.56
C TRP A 273 1.07 -27.97 2.96
N ASP A 274 -0.03 -27.32 2.56
CA ASP A 274 -1.18 -27.99 1.93
C ASP A 274 -0.98 -28.18 0.42
N LEU A 275 -0.14 -29.14 0.04
CA LEU A 275 0.17 -29.48 -1.35
C LEU A 275 -1.05 -29.92 -2.17
N PRO A 276 -2.01 -30.71 -1.63
CA PRO A 276 -3.24 -31.07 -2.36
C PRO A 276 -4.09 -29.87 -2.76
N GLY A 277 -4.32 -28.91 -1.86
CA GLY A 277 -5.07 -27.69 -2.16
C GLY A 277 -4.37 -26.80 -3.18
N ILE A 278 -3.04 -26.72 -3.10
CA ILE A 278 -2.23 -26.01 -4.11
C ILE A 278 -2.38 -26.70 -5.48
N LYS A 279 -2.19 -28.03 -5.54
CA LYS A 279 -2.32 -28.82 -6.77
C LYS A 279 -3.68 -28.65 -7.43
N LEU A 280 -4.75 -28.67 -6.62
CA LEU A 280 -6.13 -28.47 -7.08
C LEU A 280 -6.27 -27.13 -7.80
N ILE A 281 -5.81 -26.05 -7.16
CA ILE A 281 -5.96 -24.69 -7.69
C ILE A 281 -5.08 -24.49 -8.93
N ILE A 282 -3.78 -24.81 -8.84
CA ILE A 282 -2.79 -24.51 -9.90
C ILE A 282 -3.09 -25.26 -11.20
N ASN A 283 -3.58 -26.50 -11.13
CA ASN A 283 -3.83 -27.32 -12.32
C ASN A 283 -5.22 -27.14 -12.92
N THR A 284 -6.01 -26.22 -12.37
CA THR A 284 -7.31 -25.85 -12.95
C THR A 284 -7.09 -25.12 -14.28
N PRO A 285 -7.80 -25.48 -15.38
CA PRO A 285 -7.55 -24.92 -16.71
C PRO A 285 -7.57 -23.38 -16.79
N GLU A 286 -8.45 -22.76 -16.01
CA GLU A 286 -8.61 -21.31 -15.92
C GLU A 286 -7.41 -20.61 -15.27
N MET A 287 -6.55 -21.35 -14.56
CA MET A 287 -5.34 -20.83 -13.91
C MET A 287 -4.09 -20.91 -14.80
N ARG A 288 -4.23 -21.21 -16.11
CA ARG A 288 -3.10 -21.33 -17.04
C ARG A 288 -2.22 -20.07 -17.08
N GLN A 289 -2.82 -18.89 -17.26
CA GLN A 289 -2.06 -17.62 -17.29
C GLN A 289 -1.30 -17.39 -15.99
N TRP A 290 -1.88 -17.81 -14.86
CA TRP A 290 -1.23 -17.71 -13.57
C TRP A 290 -0.06 -18.69 -13.46
N LYS A 291 -0.24 -19.92 -13.92
CA LYS A 291 0.81 -20.94 -13.98
C LYS A 291 1.97 -20.48 -14.86
N GLU A 292 1.68 -19.81 -15.97
CA GLU A 292 2.68 -19.13 -16.82
C GLU A 292 3.40 -18.02 -16.04
N LYS A 293 2.67 -17.12 -15.36
CA LYS A 293 3.27 -16.09 -14.49
C LYS A 293 4.15 -16.68 -13.38
N LEU A 294 3.79 -17.82 -12.81
CA LEU A 294 4.59 -18.53 -11.82
C LEU A 294 5.94 -18.98 -12.42
N PHE A 295 5.93 -19.44 -13.66
CA PHE A 295 7.14 -19.84 -14.38
C PHE A 295 7.93 -18.65 -14.93
N ASP A 296 7.29 -17.54 -15.28
CA ASP A 296 7.95 -16.36 -15.83
C ASP A 296 8.61 -15.51 -14.74
N SER A 297 7.93 -15.33 -13.61
CA SER A 297 8.42 -14.46 -12.53
C SER A 297 9.20 -15.22 -11.47
N GLY A 298 8.97 -16.53 -11.36
CA GLY A 298 9.78 -17.52 -10.64
C GLY A 298 10.08 -17.30 -9.17
N TYR A 299 9.78 -16.13 -8.59
CA TYR A 299 10.37 -15.80 -7.31
C TYR A 299 9.73 -14.70 -6.46
N ILE A 300 9.01 -13.67 -6.96
CA ILE A 300 8.98 -12.45 -6.11
C ILE A 300 8.00 -12.49 -4.90
N LYS A 301 7.00 -13.37 -4.82
CA LYS A 301 5.99 -13.27 -3.71
C LYS A 301 5.85 -14.47 -2.76
N CYS A 302 6.50 -15.61 -3.00
CA CYS A 302 6.37 -16.74 -2.07
C CYS A 302 7.57 -16.87 -1.13
N ILE A 303 7.49 -16.15 0.02
CA ILE A 303 8.48 -16.15 1.10
C ILE A 303 8.88 -17.57 1.53
N LYS A 304 7.96 -18.55 1.46
CA LYS A 304 8.24 -19.93 1.87
C LYS A 304 9.21 -20.64 0.93
N ILE A 305 9.03 -20.57 -0.40
CA ILE A 305 9.94 -21.20 -1.37
C ILE A 305 11.35 -20.60 -1.22
N VAL A 306 11.44 -19.28 -1.14
CA VAL A 306 12.68 -18.55 -0.83
C VAL A 306 13.36 -19.12 0.41
N SER A 307 12.60 -19.24 1.50
CA SER A 307 13.13 -19.71 2.78
C SER A 307 13.70 -21.12 2.67
N LEU A 308 13.02 -22.03 1.96
CA LEU A 308 13.46 -23.41 1.76
C LEU A 308 14.75 -23.49 0.96
N VAL A 309 14.89 -22.70 -0.11
CA VAL A 309 16.13 -22.63 -0.88
C VAL A 309 17.28 -22.12 -0.01
N LYS A 310 17.06 -21.07 0.80
CA LYS A 310 18.08 -20.51 1.70
C LYS A 310 18.58 -21.51 2.75
N ILE A 311 17.70 -22.37 3.27
CA ILE A 311 18.08 -23.42 4.24
C ILE A 311 18.46 -24.75 3.56
N GLY A 312 18.57 -24.79 2.23
CA GLY A 312 19.00 -25.95 1.46
C GLY A 312 18.05 -27.15 1.49
N GLN A 313 16.75 -26.94 1.77
CA GLN A 313 15.74 -28.00 1.84
C GLN A 313 15.21 -28.36 0.44
N TYR A 314 16.10 -28.82 -0.43
CA TYR A 314 15.78 -29.15 -1.82
C TYR A 314 14.88 -30.38 -1.95
N GLU A 315 14.88 -31.27 -0.96
CA GLU A 315 13.99 -32.43 -0.89
C GLU A 315 12.53 -32.00 -0.75
N LEU A 316 12.25 -31.01 0.12
CA LEU A 316 10.91 -30.44 0.27
C LEU A 316 10.46 -29.70 -0.99
N LEU A 317 11.39 -29.03 -1.68
CA LEU A 317 11.10 -28.40 -2.97
C LEU A 317 10.81 -29.44 -4.06
N ASN A 318 11.57 -30.53 -4.09
CA ASN A 318 11.31 -31.64 -5.01
C ASN A 318 9.95 -32.27 -4.71
N GLN A 319 9.59 -32.48 -3.44
CA GLN A 319 8.25 -32.96 -3.06
C GLN A 319 7.16 -32.03 -3.58
N PHE A 320 7.29 -30.72 -3.34
CA PHE A 320 6.35 -29.73 -3.87
C PHE A 320 6.23 -29.83 -5.40
N ILE A 321 7.36 -29.90 -6.11
CA ILE A 321 7.39 -29.98 -7.58
C ILE A 321 6.71 -31.25 -8.10
N GLU A 322 7.01 -32.39 -7.48
CA GLU A 322 6.47 -33.69 -7.87
C GLU A 322 4.96 -33.80 -7.60
N GLU A 323 4.48 -33.24 -6.49
CA GLU A 323 3.07 -33.30 -6.13
C GLU A 323 2.22 -32.30 -6.92
N VAL A 324 2.73 -31.09 -7.13
CA VAL A 324 1.96 -29.96 -7.69
C VAL A 324 2.00 -29.91 -9.21
N PHE A 325 3.14 -30.19 -9.86
CA PHE A 325 3.25 -30.05 -11.32
C PHE A 325 3.06 -31.37 -12.06
N VAL A 326 2.34 -31.32 -13.18
CA VAL A 326 1.88 -32.53 -13.89
C VAL A 326 2.91 -33.03 -14.89
N SER A 327 3.61 -32.13 -15.58
CA SER A 327 4.57 -32.51 -16.63
C SER A 327 6.01 -32.22 -16.25
N ASN A 328 6.95 -33.03 -16.75
CA ASN A 328 8.40 -32.79 -16.56
C ASN A 328 8.84 -31.43 -17.09
N LYS A 329 8.18 -30.93 -18.15
CA LYS A 329 8.43 -29.58 -18.67
C LYS A 329 8.10 -28.50 -17.63
N GLU A 330 6.95 -28.60 -16.97
CA GLU A 330 6.54 -27.66 -15.92
C GLU A 330 7.48 -27.71 -14.71
N LYS A 331 7.87 -28.92 -14.28
CA LYS A 331 8.83 -29.12 -13.20
C LYS A 331 10.16 -28.41 -13.49
N LYS A 332 10.67 -28.58 -14.70
CA LYS A 332 11.90 -27.93 -15.18
C LYS A 332 11.76 -26.41 -15.24
N LEU A 333 10.68 -25.90 -15.84
CA LEU A 333 10.43 -24.46 -15.92
C LEU A 333 10.34 -23.83 -14.53
N PHE A 334 9.64 -24.46 -13.59
CA PHE A 334 9.55 -23.95 -12.22
C PHE A 334 10.91 -23.89 -11.53
N LYS A 335 11.74 -24.94 -11.65
CA LYS A 335 13.11 -24.94 -11.10
C LYS A 335 13.89 -23.75 -11.64
N GLN A 336 13.94 -23.59 -12.96
CA GLN A 336 14.70 -22.52 -13.63
C GLN A 336 14.18 -21.12 -13.32
N ALA A 337 12.89 -21.00 -12.99
CA ALA A 337 12.28 -19.73 -12.64
C ALA A 337 12.81 -19.16 -11.31
N ILE A 338 13.24 -20.02 -10.37
CA ILE A 338 13.74 -19.61 -9.05
C ILE A 338 15.05 -18.81 -9.19
N ASN A 339 14.94 -17.49 -9.35
CA ASN A 339 16.07 -16.60 -9.57
C ASN A 339 16.43 -15.82 -8.30
N ILE A 340 17.30 -16.42 -7.50
CA ILE A 340 17.68 -15.92 -6.17
C ILE A 340 19.20 -15.83 -6.01
N TRP A 341 19.92 -16.11 -7.10
CA TRP A 341 21.38 -16.10 -7.13
C TRP A 341 21.93 -14.75 -6.67
N ASP A 342 21.30 -13.66 -7.10
CA ASP A 342 21.66 -12.29 -6.69
C ASP A 342 21.65 -12.12 -5.16
N TYR A 343 20.70 -12.72 -4.46
CA TYR A 343 20.66 -12.71 -2.99
C TYR A 343 21.86 -13.44 -2.40
N PHE A 344 22.15 -14.67 -2.87
CA PHE A 344 23.31 -15.43 -2.36
C PHE A 344 24.64 -14.75 -2.69
N ILE A 345 24.76 -14.18 -3.90
CA ILE A 345 25.96 -13.47 -4.33
C ILE A 345 26.18 -12.24 -3.45
N ASN A 346 25.15 -11.44 -3.18
CA ASN A 346 25.26 -10.25 -2.32
C ASN A 346 25.66 -10.61 -0.87
N GLU A 347 25.29 -11.78 -0.38
CA GLU A 347 25.66 -12.29 0.95
C GLU A 347 27.01 -13.06 0.96
N ASP A 348 27.77 -13.03 -0.14
CA ASP A 348 29.04 -13.77 -0.31
C ASP A 348 28.91 -15.31 -0.24
N GLN A 349 27.71 -15.85 -0.49
CA GLN A 349 27.35 -17.27 -0.38
C GLN A 349 27.40 -18.01 -1.73
N TYR A 350 28.55 -17.94 -2.42
CA TYR A 350 28.73 -18.57 -3.75
C TYR A 350 28.47 -20.07 -3.76
N ASP A 351 28.82 -20.80 -2.69
CA ASP A 351 28.54 -22.23 -2.58
C ASP A 351 27.03 -22.54 -2.62
N LEU A 352 26.19 -21.66 -2.06
CA LEU A 352 24.73 -21.81 -2.13
C LEU A 352 24.19 -21.44 -3.50
N ALA A 353 24.80 -20.45 -4.17
CA ALA A 353 24.47 -20.13 -5.55
C ALA A 353 24.78 -21.31 -6.50
N ASP A 354 25.94 -21.96 -6.33
CA ASP A 354 26.31 -23.15 -7.11
C ASP A 354 25.38 -24.34 -6.80
N LYS A 355 25.07 -24.61 -5.53
CA LYS A 355 24.09 -25.66 -5.15
C LYS A 355 22.72 -25.43 -5.79
N LEU A 356 22.28 -24.17 -5.84
CA LEU A 356 21.02 -23.81 -6.49
C LEU A 356 21.11 -24.05 -8.00
N LEU A 357 22.17 -23.60 -8.67
CA LEU A 357 22.37 -23.85 -10.10
C LEU A 357 22.42 -25.35 -10.42
N ASP A 358 23.08 -26.15 -9.59
CA ASP A 358 23.16 -27.60 -9.75
C ASP A 358 21.79 -28.26 -9.58
N TRP A 359 20.97 -27.81 -8.61
CA TRP A 359 19.61 -28.32 -8.42
C TRP A 359 18.64 -27.95 -9.56
N GLN A 360 18.86 -26.80 -10.19
CA GLN A 360 18.03 -26.28 -11.28
C GLN A 360 18.34 -26.89 -12.64
N SER A 361 19.53 -27.49 -12.79
CA SER A 361 20.07 -27.89 -14.08
C SER A 361 20.14 -29.41 -14.17
N ASP A 362 19.78 -29.97 -15.34
CA ASP A 362 19.93 -31.40 -15.60
C ASP A 362 21.29 -31.72 -16.27
N SER A 363 22.00 -30.69 -16.76
CA SER A 363 23.31 -30.82 -17.42
C SER A 363 24.23 -29.63 -17.13
N ILE A 364 25.51 -29.78 -17.48
CA ILE A 364 26.53 -28.72 -17.36
C ILE A 364 26.21 -27.55 -18.31
N GLU A 365 25.75 -27.84 -19.52
CA GLU A 365 25.40 -26.81 -20.52
C GLU A 365 24.24 -25.93 -20.03
N GLU A 366 23.22 -26.55 -19.44
CA GLU A 366 22.08 -25.85 -18.87
C GLU A 366 22.48 -24.99 -17.66
N ARG A 367 23.36 -25.52 -16.82
CA ARG A 367 23.93 -24.79 -15.68
C ARG A 367 24.64 -23.52 -16.12
N GLU A 368 25.47 -23.61 -17.17
CA GLU A 368 26.16 -22.45 -17.71
C GLU A 368 25.20 -21.47 -18.42
N GLU A 369 24.14 -21.97 -19.07
CA GLU A 369 23.07 -21.12 -19.61
C GLU A 369 22.36 -20.32 -18.51
N LEU A 370 21.96 -20.96 -17.40
CA LEU A 370 21.35 -20.28 -16.25
C LEU A 370 22.31 -19.27 -15.62
N LYS A 371 23.56 -19.68 -15.39
CA LYS A 371 24.61 -18.80 -14.86
C LYS A 371 24.87 -17.58 -15.75
N SER A 372 24.70 -17.70 -17.07
CA SER A 372 24.82 -16.59 -18.01
C SER A 372 23.76 -15.50 -17.78
N LYS A 373 22.53 -15.88 -17.38
CA LYS A 373 21.38 -14.98 -17.14
C LYS A 373 21.57 -14.04 -15.94
N ILE A 374 22.50 -14.33 -15.04
CA ILE A 374 22.82 -13.50 -13.87
C ILE A 374 23.37 -12.13 -14.33
N ASN A 375 22.74 -11.02 -13.89
CA ASN A 375 23.15 -9.67 -14.27
C ASN A 375 24.41 -9.20 -13.51
N HIS A 376 25.55 -9.75 -13.90
CA HIS A 376 26.85 -9.50 -13.30
C HIS A 376 27.27 -8.02 -13.32
N ILE A 377 26.86 -7.22 -14.31
CA ILE A 377 27.19 -5.78 -14.36
C ILE A 377 26.51 -5.06 -13.20
N GLU A 378 25.21 -5.29 -13.01
CA GLU A 378 24.44 -4.66 -11.93
C GLU A 378 24.95 -5.08 -10.55
N LEU A 379 25.22 -6.37 -10.35
CA LEU A 379 25.79 -6.88 -9.11
C LEU A 379 27.18 -6.30 -8.82
N CYS A 380 28.08 -6.26 -9.80
CA CYS A 380 29.38 -5.60 -9.63
C CYS A 380 29.24 -4.13 -9.26
N LEU A 381 28.34 -3.40 -9.94
CA LEU A 381 28.08 -1.99 -9.62
C LEU A 381 27.52 -1.81 -8.20
N ASN A 382 26.73 -2.75 -7.69
CA ASN A 382 26.24 -2.70 -6.32
C ASN A 382 27.39 -2.87 -5.32
N PHE A 383 28.25 -3.88 -5.49
CA PHE A 383 29.45 -4.02 -4.66
C PHE A 383 30.36 -2.80 -4.73
N ILE A 384 30.55 -2.23 -5.92
CA ILE A 384 31.42 -1.07 -6.13
C ILE A 384 30.87 0.21 -5.47
N LYS A 385 29.55 0.40 -5.45
CA LYS A 385 28.91 1.51 -4.73
C LYS A 385 29.22 1.46 -3.23
N ASP A 386 29.32 0.26 -2.68
CA ASP A 386 29.66 0.00 -1.28
C ASP A 386 31.18 -0.10 -1.04
N ASP A 387 32.01 0.29 -2.02
CA ASP A 387 33.48 0.21 -1.99
C ASP A 387 34.06 -1.22 -1.88
N GLN A 388 33.26 -2.25 -2.19
CA GLN A 388 33.59 -3.68 -2.08
C GLN A 388 34.16 -4.28 -3.37
N TYR A 389 35.19 -3.65 -3.94
CA TYR A 389 35.82 -4.09 -5.21
C TYR A 389 36.29 -5.56 -5.22
N LYS A 390 36.72 -6.08 -4.06
CA LYS A 390 37.12 -7.50 -3.93
C LYS A 390 35.96 -8.46 -4.17
N LEU A 391 34.73 -8.10 -3.78
CA LEU A 391 33.54 -8.93 -4.02
C LEU A 391 33.12 -8.84 -5.50
N ALA A 392 33.28 -7.68 -6.13
CA ALA A 392 33.10 -7.56 -7.58
C ALA A 392 34.08 -8.45 -8.35
N ASP A 393 35.37 -8.44 -7.99
CA ASP A 393 36.35 -9.36 -8.60
C ASP A 393 36.03 -10.83 -8.29
N LYS A 394 35.64 -11.16 -7.05
CA LYS A 394 35.21 -12.52 -6.67
C LYS A 394 34.01 -13.00 -7.49
N LEU A 395 33.04 -12.12 -7.78
CA LEU A 395 31.91 -12.42 -8.66
C LEU A 395 32.37 -12.73 -10.09
N LEU A 396 33.29 -11.93 -10.63
CA LEU A 396 33.83 -12.16 -11.97
C LEU A 396 34.64 -13.46 -12.03
N ASP A 397 35.40 -13.78 -10.99
CA ASP A 397 36.15 -15.03 -10.86
C ASP A 397 35.24 -16.25 -10.78
N TRP A 398 34.17 -16.15 -10.00
CA TRP A 398 33.17 -17.20 -9.91
C TRP A 398 32.41 -17.38 -11.23
N LYS A 399 32.05 -16.28 -11.90
CA LYS A 399 31.23 -16.33 -13.12
C LYS A 399 32.02 -16.76 -14.35
N PHE A 400 33.25 -16.28 -14.49
CA PHE A 400 34.05 -16.43 -15.70
C PHE A 400 35.36 -17.18 -15.40
N PRO A 401 35.47 -18.46 -15.83
CA PRO A 401 36.58 -19.32 -15.41
C PRO A 401 37.95 -18.89 -15.97
N THR A 402 37.96 -18.12 -17.07
CA THR A 402 39.22 -17.69 -17.72
C THR A 402 39.47 -16.20 -17.54
N LYS A 403 40.76 -15.83 -17.48
CA LYS A 403 41.18 -14.42 -17.45
C LYS A 403 40.68 -13.64 -18.66
N GLN A 404 40.64 -14.26 -19.83
CA GLN A 404 40.15 -13.63 -21.06
C GLN A 404 38.66 -13.27 -20.97
N LEU A 405 37.81 -14.17 -20.48
CA LEU A 405 36.38 -13.89 -20.30
C LEU A 405 36.13 -12.79 -19.26
N ARG A 406 36.91 -12.77 -18.17
CA ARG A 406 36.89 -11.68 -17.18
C ARG A 406 37.26 -10.33 -17.80
N SER A 407 38.27 -10.32 -18.68
CA SER A 407 38.68 -9.11 -19.42
C SER A 407 37.55 -8.60 -20.32
N VAL A 408 36.97 -9.49 -21.14
CA VAL A 408 35.83 -9.15 -22.03
C VAL A 408 34.64 -8.62 -21.22
N CYS A 409 34.39 -9.20 -20.06
CA CYS A 409 33.36 -8.70 -19.14
C CYS A 409 33.69 -7.29 -18.62
N LYS A 410 34.91 -7.03 -18.14
CA LYS A 410 35.33 -5.70 -17.69
C LYS A 410 35.26 -4.68 -18.83
N ASP A 411 35.60 -5.07 -20.04
CA ASP A 411 35.46 -4.24 -21.24
C ASP A 411 34.00 -3.84 -21.49
N SER A 412 33.01 -4.68 -21.14
CA SER A 412 31.60 -4.31 -21.30
C SER A 412 31.17 -3.10 -20.45
N PHE A 413 31.87 -2.79 -19.35
CA PHE A 413 31.64 -1.58 -18.56
C PHE A 413 31.99 -0.31 -19.33
N LYS A 414 32.85 -0.40 -20.35
CA LYS A 414 33.23 0.74 -21.21
C LYS A 414 32.04 1.29 -22.00
N GLU A 415 31.07 0.42 -22.34
CA GLU A 415 29.89 0.77 -23.13
C GLU A 415 28.60 0.80 -22.31
N ASN A 416 28.64 0.35 -21.05
CA ASN A 416 27.45 0.20 -20.22
C ASN A 416 26.98 1.55 -19.63
N LYS A 417 25.71 1.90 -19.88
CA LYS A 417 25.09 3.14 -19.40
C LYS A 417 25.11 3.33 -17.89
N SER A 418 24.91 2.26 -17.13
CA SER A 418 24.94 2.31 -15.68
C SER A 418 26.34 2.65 -15.13
N SER A 419 27.41 2.34 -15.88
CA SER A 419 28.79 2.57 -15.46
C SER A 419 29.15 4.06 -15.49
N TYR A 420 28.91 4.75 -16.60
CA TYR A 420 29.14 6.20 -16.63
C TYR A 420 28.10 6.97 -15.82
N ASN A 421 26.85 6.50 -15.72
CA ASN A 421 25.86 7.07 -14.79
C ASN A 421 26.32 7.00 -13.34
N TYR A 422 27.00 5.93 -12.94
CA TYR A 422 27.58 5.84 -11.60
C TYR A 422 28.65 6.91 -11.38
N ILE A 423 29.50 7.19 -12.37
CA ILE A 423 30.50 8.27 -12.30
C ILE A 423 29.80 9.63 -12.13
N TYR A 424 28.79 9.95 -12.94
CA TYR A 424 28.05 11.21 -12.77
C TYR A 424 27.44 11.33 -11.36
N LYS A 425 26.89 10.24 -10.82
CA LYS A 425 26.38 10.22 -9.44
C LYS A 425 27.46 10.43 -8.39
N LEU A 426 28.66 9.90 -8.58
CA LEU A 426 29.79 10.16 -7.68
C LEU A 426 30.20 11.63 -7.66
N TRP A 427 30.01 12.36 -8.77
CA TRP A 427 30.33 13.78 -8.90
C TRP A 427 29.18 14.73 -8.54
N ALA A 428 27.95 14.23 -8.41
CA ALA A 428 26.80 15.00 -7.94
C ALA A 428 26.85 15.18 -6.41
N VAL A 429 27.86 15.92 -5.93
CA VAL A 429 28.19 16.15 -4.52
C VAL A 429 28.37 17.65 -4.23
N GLU A 430 28.56 18.03 -2.97
CA GLU A 430 28.94 19.40 -2.61
C GLU A 430 30.44 19.66 -2.92
N LYS A 431 30.82 20.94 -2.95
CA LYS A 431 32.15 21.38 -3.40
C LYS A 431 33.28 20.83 -2.53
N GLU A 432 32.99 20.65 -1.26
CA GLU A 432 33.88 20.13 -0.23
C GLU A 432 34.28 18.66 -0.49
N ASP A 433 33.42 17.91 -1.20
CA ASP A 433 33.58 16.48 -1.45
C ASP A 433 34.18 16.14 -2.82
N VAL A 434 34.59 17.14 -3.61
CA VAL A 434 35.16 16.94 -4.95
C VAL A 434 36.36 15.99 -4.95
N GLU A 435 37.24 16.07 -3.96
CA GLU A 435 38.39 15.15 -3.86
C GLU A 435 37.98 13.70 -3.57
N ILE A 436 36.89 13.51 -2.81
CA ILE A 436 36.34 12.18 -2.52
C ILE A 436 35.73 11.61 -3.80
N ALA A 437 34.91 12.41 -4.51
CA ALA A 437 34.34 12.05 -5.80
C ALA A 437 35.43 11.63 -6.79
N ARG A 438 36.46 12.47 -6.95
CA ARG A 438 37.61 12.21 -7.83
C ARG A 438 38.31 10.90 -7.50
N LYS A 439 38.63 10.65 -6.23
CA LYS A 439 39.29 9.41 -5.78
C LYS A 439 38.43 8.18 -6.05
N LYS A 440 37.13 8.23 -5.73
CA LYS A 440 36.18 7.13 -5.97
C LYS A 440 36.01 6.85 -7.46
N SER A 441 35.84 7.88 -8.30
CA SER A 441 35.75 7.72 -9.75
C SER A 441 37.03 7.13 -10.32
N HIS A 442 38.21 7.59 -9.88
CA HIS A 442 39.48 7.04 -10.34
C HIS A 442 39.68 5.58 -9.93
N LYS A 443 39.33 5.24 -8.69
CA LYS A 443 39.34 3.86 -8.19
C LYS A 443 38.44 2.95 -9.01
N PHE A 444 37.24 3.43 -9.38
CA PHE A 444 36.32 2.71 -10.25
C PHE A 444 36.88 2.51 -11.67
N LEU A 445 37.40 3.57 -12.29
CA LEU A 445 37.99 3.46 -13.63
C LEU A 445 39.18 2.49 -13.65
N LYS A 446 40.07 2.55 -12.65
CA LYS A 446 41.19 1.61 -12.50
C LYS A 446 40.78 0.15 -12.29
N TRP A 447 39.54 -0.11 -11.87
CA TRP A 447 39.08 -1.47 -11.66
C TRP A 447 38.78 -2.21 -12.97
N PHE A 448 38.34 -1.50 -14.02
CA PHE A 448 37.98 -2.09 -15.31
C PHE A 448 38.79 -1.60 -16.52
N LEU A 449 39.67 -0.60 -16.34
CA LEU A 449 40.58 -0.10 -17.37
C LEU A 449 42.03 -0.45 -17.04
N ASP A 450 42.78 -0.92 -18.05
CA ASP A 450 44.11 -1.51 -17.84
C ASP A 450 45.25 -0.48 -17.81
N SER A 451 45.01 0.75 -18.28
CA SER A 451 46.05 1.77 -18.35
C SER A 451 45.52 3.18 -18.14
N GLU A 452 46.42 4.10 -17.75
CA GLU A 452 46.06 5.51 -17.58
C GLU A 452 45.62 6.15 -18.91
N LYS A 453 46.19 5.71 -20.03
CA LYS A 453 45.77 6.15 -21.38
C LYS A 453 44.32 5.74 -21.69
N GLU A 454 43.91 4.54 -21.27
CA GLU A 454 42.52 4.12 -21.42
C GLU A 454 41.58 4.95 -20.55
N ILE A 455 42.00 5.30 -19.33
CA ILE A 455 41.26 6.17 -18.42
C ILE A 455 41.07 7.56 -19.05
N GLU A 456 42.13 8.16 -19.59
CA GLU A 456 42.07 9.44 -20.29
C GLU A 456 41.14 9.39 -21.51
N SER A 457 41.24 8.34 -22.32
CA SER A 457 40.35 8.14 -23.47
C SER A 457 38.89 7.98 -23.06
N PHE A 458 38.63 7.20 -22.00
CA PHE A 458 37.29 6.97 -21.48
C PHE A 458 36.65 8.27 -20.98
N LYS A 459 37.40 9.07 -20.22
CA LYS A 459 36.95 10.40 -19.77
C LYS A 459 36.53 11.28 -20.94
N LYS A 460 37.38 11.39 -21.96
CA LYS A 460 37.16 12.28 -23.10
C LYS A 460 36.09 11.79 -24.08
N GLN A 461 35.91 10.49 -24.23
CA GLN A 461 35.02 9.92 -25.27
C GLN A 461 33.71 9.36 -24.73
N LYS A 462 33.70 8.86 -23.49
CA LYS A 462 32.53 8.18 -22.90
C LYS A 462 31.80 9.05 -21.90
N LEU A 463 32.50 9.85 -21.10
CA LEU A 463 31.87 10.82 -20.19
C LEU A 463 31.51 12.13 -20.89
N VAL A 464 32.15 12.44 -22.02
CA VAL A 464 31.85 13.62 -22.83
C VAL A 464 31.18 13.13 -24.10
N ASN A 465 29.93 12.71 -23.94
CA ASN A 465 29.10 12.14 -25.00
C ASN A 465 27.91 13.06 -25.32
N ASP A 466 27.12 12.69 -26.32
CA ASP A 466 25.98 13.49 -26.80
C ASP A 466 24.89 13.72 -25.74
N GLN A 467 24.86 12.94 -24.64
CA GLN A 467 23.92 13.09 -23.53
C GLN A 467 24.48 13.97 -22.39
N LEU A 468 25.74 14.41 -22.46
CA LEU A 468 26.39 15.16 -21.37
C LEU A 468 25.58 16.42 -21.00
N GLU A 469 25.10 17.18 -21.98
CA GLU A 469 24.30 18.39 -21.73
C GLU A 469 23.03 18.09 -20.90
N GLU A 470 22.28 17.05 -21.27
CA GLU A 470 21.08 16.61 -20.56
C GLU A 470 21.41 16.12 -19.14
N ILE A 471 22.53 15.43 -18.99
CA ILE A 471 23.02 14.93 -17.70
C ILE A 471 23.42 16.08 -16.77
N LEU A 472 24.17 17.07 -17.27
CA LEU A 472 24.54 18.27 -16.49
C LEU A 472 23.28 19.04 -16.07
N CYS A 473 22.33 19.17 -16.98
CA CYS A 473 21.02 19.75 -16.71
C CYS A 473 20.29 19.03 -15.56
N ASP A 474 20.06 17.72 -15.71
CA ASP A 474 19.11 17.00 -14.86
C ASP A 474 19.73 16.43 -13.58
N MET A 475 21.01 16.08 -13.59
CA MET A 475 21.70 15.59 -12.40
C MET A 475 22.39 16.70 -11.61
N PHE A 476 23.04 17.66 -12.28
CA PHE A 476 23.82 18.69 -11.58
C PHE A 476 22.99 19.94 -11.31
N ILE A 477 22.42 20.58 -12.33
CA ILE A 477 21.67 21.85 -12.14
C ILE A 477 20.39 21.63 -11.35
N GLU A 478 19.53 20.68 -11.75
CA GLU A 478 18.25 20.47 -11.05
C GLU A 478 18.45 20.15 -9.56
N ASN A 479 19.55 19.47 -9.20
CA ASN A 479 19.88 19.15 -7.80
C ASN A 479 20.84 20.14 -7.11
N ASN A 480 21.11 21.31 -7.70
CA ASN A 480 21.97 22.38 -7.13
C ASN A 480 23.47 22.06 -7.01
N TYR A 481 24.01 21.10 -7.76
CA TYR A 481 25.44 20.77 -7.82
C TYR A 481 26.18 21.49 -8.97
N PHE A 482 25.69 22.65 -9.39
CA PHE A 482 26.22 23.36 -10.56
C PHE A 482 27.67 23.82 -10.39
N GLU A 483 28.11 24.14 -9.16
CA GLU A 483 29.50 24.52 -8.88
C GLU A 483 30.50 23.39 -9.16
N ILE A 484 30.04 22.14 -9.23
CA ILE A 484 30.90 20.98 -9.52
C ILE A 484 31.16 20.77 -11.00
N ILE A 485 30.30 21.32 -11.86
CA ILE A 485 30.32 21.06 -13.31
C ILE A 485 31.71 21.36 -13.88
N GLU A 486 32.29 22.51 -13.54
CA GLU A 486 33.62 22.89 -14.05
C GLU A 486 34.73 21.93 -13.56
N TYR A 487 34.70 21.52 -12.29
CA TYR A 487 35.65 20.55 -11.74
C TYR A 487 35.51 19.16 -12.38
N PHE A 488 34.29 18.74 -12.66
CA PHE A 488 34.02 17.47 -13.33
C PHE A 488 34.52 17.50 -14.78
N LEU A 489 34.24 18.58 -15.53
CA LEU A 489 34.63 18.71 -16.93
C LEU A 489 36.15 18.89 -17.09
N ASP A 490 36.80 19.62 -16.17
CA ASP A 490 38.26 19.71 -16.10
C ASP A 490 38.87 18.33 -15.83
N TRP A 491 38.30 17.55 -14.90
CA TRP A 491 38.73 16.17 -14.66
C TRP A 491 38.50 15.23 -15.87
N CYS A 492 37.52 15.56 -16.72
CA CYS A 492 37.27 14.91 -18.01
C CYS A 492 38.19 15.40 -19.14
N LEU A 493 39.17 16.26 -18.84
CA LEU A 493 40.23 16.74 -19.75
C LEU A 493 39.71 17.67 -20.85
N LEU A 494 38.64 18.42 -20.59
CA LEU A 494 38.22 19.52 -21.46
C LEU A 494 39.12 20.74 -21.24
N SER A 495 39.36 21.48 -22.33
CA SER A 495 39.96 22.80 -22.25
C SER A 495 39.01 23.80 -21.58
N LYS A 496 39.57 24.88 -21.02
CA LYS A 496 38.77 25.95 -20.40
C LYS A 496 37.73 26.55 -21.36
N GLU A 497 38.06 26.64 -22.64
CA GLU A 497 37.15 27.14 -23.68
C GLU A 497 35.98 26.17 -23.92
N GLU A 498 36.25 24.86 -24.02
CA GLU A 498 35.20 23.85 -24.14
C GLU A 498 34.27 23.83 -22.91
N ILE A 499 34.83 23.95 -21.71
CA ILE A 499 34.07 24.04 -20.46
C ILE A 499 33.15 25.26 -20.48
N GLN A 500 33.68 26.43 -20.87
CA GLN A 500 32.92 27.67 -20.90
C GLN A 500 31.79 27.61 -21.93
N ASN A 501 32.05 27.06 -23.12
CA ASN A 501 31.03 26.88 -24.16
C ASN A 501 29.91 25.96 -23.67
N LEU A 502 30.25 24.83 -23.04
CA LEU A 502 29.26 23.90 -22.51
C LEU A 502 28.47 24.50 -21.34
N LYS A 503 29.14 25.20 -20.42
CA LYS A 503 28.50 25.95 -19.33
C LYS A 503 27.44 26.90 -19.89
N GLN A 504 27.76 27.68 -20.91
CA GLN A 504 26.81 28.61 -21.51
C GLN A 504 25.61 27.92 -22.16
N VAL A 505 25.80 26.78 -22.81
CA VAL A 505 24.69 25.98 -23.36
C VAL A 505 23.75 25.50 -22.26
N VAL A 506 24.30 24.89 -21.21
CA VAL A 506 23.51 24.32 -20.10
C VAL A 506 22.82 25.44 -19.29
N VAL A 507 23.51 26.57 -19.06
CA VAL A 507 22.94 27.79 -18.45
C VAL A 507 21.76 28.29 -19.27
N ASN A 508 21.93 28.55 -20.57
CA ASN A 508 20.86 29.08 -21.42
C ASN A 508 19.61 28.18 -21.42
N LYS A 509 19.80 26.86 -21.35
CA LYS A 509 18.69 25.89 -21.34
C LYS A 509 17.90 25.86 -20.03
N LYS A 510 18.56 26.07 -18.88
CA LYS A 510 17.95 25.86 -17.56
C LYS A 510 17.79 27.13 -16.72
N ILE A 511 18.48 28.22 -17.04
CA ILE A 511 18.67 29.34 -16.13
C ILE A 511 17.34 29.93 -15.64
N PHE A 512 16.43 30.16 -16.58
CA PHE A 512 15.13 30.76 -16.30
C PHE A 512 14.26 29.85 -15.42
N ARG A 513 14.16 28.56 -15.79
CA ARG A 513 13.41 27.54 -15.03
C ARG A 513 13.99 27.36 -13.64
N LYS A 514 15.33 27.31 -13.51
CA LYS A 514 16.00 27.06 -12.24
C LYS A 514 15.83 28.22 -11.26
N CYS A 515 15.98 29.47 -11.73
CA CYS A 515 15.73 30.65 -10.92
C CYS A 515 14.26 30.73 -10.49
N LYS A 516 13.32 30.48 -11.42
CA LYS A 516 11.89 30.38 -11.13
C LYS A 516 11.60 29.38 -10.01
N CYS A 517 12.08 28.15 -10.15
CA CYS A 517 11.90 27.13 -9.10
C CYS A 517 12.51 27.61 -7.78
N ASN A 518 13.80 27.94 -7.76
CA ASN A 518 14.47 28.28 -6.50
C ASN A 518 13.82 29.48 -5.79
N ILE A 519 13.43 30.54 -6.49
CA ILE A 519 12.75 31.69 -5.87
C ILE A 519 11.35 31.32 -5.36
N MET A 520 10.56 30.60 -6.18
CA MET A 520 9.22 30.14 -5.80
C MET A 520 9.24 29.23 -4.56
N TRP A 521 10.29 28.41 -4.39
CA TRP A 521 10.49 27.54 -3.23
C TRP A 521 11.29 28.21 -2.10
N ASN A 522 11.49 29.53 -2.16
CA ASN A 522 12.22 30.30 -1.16
C ASN A 522 13.71 29.91 -0.95
N TYR A 523 14.35 29.35 -1.98
CA TYR A 523 15.78 29.07 -2.04
C TYR A 523 16.54 30.21 -2.74
N VAL A 524 16.35 31.45 -2.29
CA VAL A 524 16.94 32.65 -2.91
C VAL A 524 18.46 32.58 -2.93
N ASP A 525 19.08 32.09 -1.85
CA ASP A 525 20.53 31.94 -1.73
C ASP A 525 21.10 30.99 -2.79
N ILE A 526 20.37 29.93 -3.11
CA ILE A 526 20.77 28.96 -4.13
C ILE A 526 20.59 29.59 -5.52
N ALA A 527 19.52 30.34 -5.75
CA ALA A 527 19.32 31.08 -6.99
C ALA A 527 20.43 32.13 -7.21
N GLU A 528 20.80 32.87 -6.18
CA GLU A 528 21.93 33.81 -6.19
C GLU A 528 23.25 33.13 -6.53
N LYS A 529 23.61 32.04 -5.82
CA LYS A 529 24.80 31.25 -6.11
C LYS A 529 24.82 30.76 -7.56
N PHE A 530 23.67 30.31 -8.05
CA PHE A 530 23.54 29.81 -9.42
C PHE A 530 23.73 30.92 -10.46
N ILE A 531 23.20 32.12 -10.23
CA ILE A 531 23.44 33.29 -11.10
C ILE A 531 24.90 33.72 -11.08
N ASN A 532 25.51 33.78 -9.89
CA ASN A 532 26.92 34.13 -9.76
C ASN A 532 27.84 33.08 -10.39
N TRP A 533 27.43 31.80 -10.40
CA TRP A 533 28.14 30.75 -11.12
C TRP A 533 27.91 30.87 -12.64
N ALA A 534 26.68 31.19 -13.08
CA ALA A 534 26.30 31.19 -14.49
C ALA A 534 26.97 32.29 -15.34
N PHE A 535 27.23 33.46 -14.74
CA PHE A 535 27.75 34.63 -15.44
C PHE A 535 29.08 35.10 -14.85
N ASP A 536 30.08 35.26 -15.71
CA ASP A 536 31.38 35.83 -15.30
C ASP A 536 31.37 37.37 -15.40
N GLU A 537 30.54 37.95 -16.28
CA GLU A 537 30.41 39.40 -16.46
C GLU A 537 29.18 39.96 -15.73
N GLU A 538 29.40 40.98 -14.89
CA GLU A 538 28.32 41.62 -14.12
C GLU A 538 27.25 42.28 -15.02
N ALA A 539 27.63 42.72 -16.22
CA ALA A 539 26.70 43.29 -17.20
C ALA A 539 25.70 42.25 -17.74
N GLU A 540 26.18 41.04 -18.07
CA GLU A 540 25.33 39.94 -18.53
C GLU A 540 24.38 39.47 -17.43
N LYS A 541 24.92 39.31 -16.21
CA LYS A 541 24.15 38.99 -15.01
C LYS A 541 23.04 40.01 -14.76
N THR A 542 23.36 41.31 -14.79
CA THR A 542 22.38 42.38 -14.59
C THR A 542 21.31 42.36 -15.68
N ASN A 543 21.70 42.14 -16.93
CA ASN A 543 20.77 42.03 -18.06
C ASN A 543 19.82 40.82 -17.89
N PHE A 544 20.33 39.65 -17.48
CA PHE A 544 19.49 38.49 -17.19
C PHE A 544 18.53 38.75 -16.04
N ILE A 545 19.01 39.27 -14.90
CA ILE A 545 18.17 39.58 -13.73
C ILE A 545 17.03 40.52 -14.16
N ARG A 546 17.33 41.53 -14.98
CA ARG A 546 16.34 42.43 -15.54
C ARG A 546 15.30 41.73 -16.39
N GLN A 547 15.71 40.90 -17.33
CA GLN A 547 14.78 40.15 -18.18
C GLN A 547 13.93 39.18 -17.37
N PHE A 548 14.53 38.47 -16.40
CA PHE A 548 13.84 37.52 -15.54
C PHE A 548 12.81 38.22 -14.64
N VAL A 549 13.22 39.19 -13.81
CA VAL A 549 12.33 39.85 -12.84
C VAL A 549 11.18 40.59 -13.53
N LEU A 550 11.43 41.25 -14.67
CA LEU A 550 10.41 41.99 -15.40
C LEU A 550 9.49 41.12 -16.27
N SER A 551 9.79 39.82 -16.40
CA SER A 551 8.93 38.86 -17.10
C SER A 551 7.71 38.49 -16.26
N LYS A 552 6.66 37.98 -16.91
CA LYS A 552 5.46 37.47 -16.22
C LYS A 552 5.80 36.39 -15.19
N ASP A 553 6.74 35.51 -15.52
CA ASP A 553 7.16 34.42 -14.65
C ASP A 553 7.98 34.93 -13.45
N GLY A 554 8.89 35.88 -13.65
CA GLY A 554 9.65 36.49 -12.56
C GLY A 554 8.76 37.25 -11.58
N ILE A 555 7.79 38.02 -12.09
CA ILE A 555 6.78 38.70 -11.25
C ILE A 555 5.96 37.68 -10.44
N ALA A 556 5.50 36.60 -11.07
CA ALA A 556 4.79 35.52 -10.37
C ALA A 556 5.67 34.90 -9.26
N CYS A 557 6.95 34.63 -9.54
CA CYS A 557 7.88 34.10 -8.54
C CYS A 557 8.10 35.07 -7.37
N CYS A 558 8.17 36.37 -7.63
CA CYS A 558 8.27 37.38 -6.58
C CYS A 558 7.05 37.36 -5.68
N VAL A 559 5.84 37.28 -6.26
CA VAL A 559 4.58 37.20 -5.51
C VAL A 559 4.51 35.92 -4.65
N ASP A 560 4.92 34.78 -5.20
CA ASP A 560 4.98 33.51 -4.48
C ASP A 560 6.01 33.55 -3.34
N PHE A 561 7.20 34.11 -3.59
CA PHE A 561 8.25 34.33 -2.59
C PHE A 561 7.75 35.22 -1.43
N ILE A 562 7.05 36.32 -1.73
CA ILE A 562 6.49 37.22 -0.71
C ILE A 562 5.36 36.54 0.07
N GLY A 563 4.50 35.79 -0.62
CA GLY A 563 3.41 35.03 0.00
C GLY A 563 3.90 33.90 0.92
N GLY A 564 5.15 33.46 0.75
CA GLY A 564 5.70 32.28 1.43
C GLY A 564 5.12 30.98 0.86
N ALA A 565 4.78 30.98 -0.43
CA ALA A 565 4.18 29.82 -1.09
C ALA A 565 5.10 28.60 -0.92
N ARG A 566 4.57 27.55 -0.26
CA ARG A 566 5.20 26.23 -0.09
C ARG A 566 6.42 26.15 0.83
N GLU A 567 6.57 27.06 1.80
CA GLU A 567 7.22 26.65 3.05
C GLU A 567 6.40 25.46 3.56
N GLY A 568 6.95 24.25 3.41
CA GLY A 568 6.27 23.01 3.75
C GLY A 568 5.69 23.17 5.14
N ILE A 569 4.38 22.96 5.25
CA ILE A 569 3.59 23.00 6.47
C ILE A 569 4.10 21.88 7.40
N THR A 570 5.28 22.07 7.96
CA THR A 570 5.58 21.61 9.30
C THR A 570 5.11 22.77 10.16
N ARG A 571 3.99 22.58 10.85
CA ARG A 571 3.16 23.62 11.50
C ARG A 571 3.87 24.47 12.58
N ASN A 572 5.19 24.38 12.73
CA ASN A 572 5.88 24.85 13.93
C ASN A 572 6.75 26.09 13.75
N ASP A 573 7.16 26.46 12.52
CA ASP A 573 8.05 27.62 12.32
C ASP A 573 7.42 28.62 11.35
N ILE A 574 6.47 29.43 11.83
CA ILE A 574 6.05 30.63 11.11
C ILE A 574 7.20 31.64 11.25
N PRO A 575 7.83 32.11 10.16
CA PRO A 575 8.91 33.09 10.24
C PRO A 575 8.44 34.33 11.00
N THR A 576 9.24 34.76 11.97
CA THR A 576 9.01 36.03 12.66
C THR A 576 9.07 37.19 11.66
N LEU A 577 8.42 38.30 11.99
CA LEU A 577 8.47 39.52 11.18
C LEU A 577 9.91 39.98 10.91
N HIS A 578 10.83 39.73 11.84
CA HIS A 578 12.25 40.07 11.69
C HIS A 578 12.93 39.19 10.63
N GLU A 579 12.70 37.88 10.64
CA GLU A 579 13.25 36.94 9.66
C GLU A 579 12.72 37.22 8.25
N ALA A 580 11.42 37.54 8.12
CA ALA A 580 10.82 37.93 6.86
C ALA A 580 11.46 39.22 6.31
N ASN A 581 11.73 40.22 7.16
CA ASN A 581 12.43 41.44 6.76
C ASN A 581 13.86 41.17 6.28
N ILE A 582 14.63 40.34 6.98
CA ILE A 582 16.01 39.98 6.56
C ILE A 582 15.97 39.31 5.19
N LYS A 583 15.08 38.33 5.01
CA LYS A 583 14.90 37.59 3.77
C LYS A 583 14.49 38.50 2.60
N PHE A 584 13.54 39.41 2.83
CA PHE A 584 13.11 40.37 1.81
C PHE A 584 14.21 41.34 1.43
N ASN A 585 14.95 41.88 2.40
CA ASN A 585 16.08 42.77 2.10
C ASN A 585 17.15 42.05 1.25
N LYS A 586 17.49 40.80 1.58
CA LYS A 586 18.44 40.02 0.76
C LYS A 586 17.95 39.82 -0.68
N PHE A 587 16.67 39.50 -0.85
CA PHE A 587 16.08 39.37 -2.19
C PHE A 587 16.11 40.70 -2.95
N ILE A 588 15.73 41.81 -2.29
CA ILE A 588 15.75 43.15 -2.90
C ILE A 588 17.17 43.54 -3.31
N ASP A 589 18.15 43.27 -2.44
CA ASP A 589 19.54 43.63 -2.66
C ASP A 589 20.13 42.96 -3.90
N PHE A 590 19.86 41.67 -4.08
CA PHE A 590 20.41 40.92 -5.22
C PHE A 590 19.55 41.01 -6.48
N TRP A 591 18.23 40.86 -6.38
CA TRP A 591 17.36 40.71 -7.55
C TRP A 591 16.74 42.01 -8.05
N ILE A 592 16.59 43.02 -7.18
CA ILE A 592 15.79 44.20 -7.48
C ILE A 592 16.65 45.46 -7.66
N LYS A 593 17.64 45.68 -6.78
CA LYS A 593 18.56 46.84 -6.89
C LYS A 593 19.26 46.95 -8.25
N PRO A 594 19.73 45.86 -8.90
CA PRO A 594 20.41 45.97 -10.20
C PRO A 594 19.55 46.53 -11.34
N LEU A 595 18.22 46.62 -11.16
CA LEU A 595 17.30 47.03 -12.22
C LEU A 595 17.31 48.54 -12.49
N ASN A 596 17.76 49.35 -11.53
CA ASN A 596 17.78 50.83 -11.56
C ASN A 596 16.41 51.52 -11.78
N ASN A 597 15.35 50.79 -12.11
CA ASN A 597 13.99 51.28 -12.28
C ASN A 597 13.02 50.44 -11.43
N LEU A 598 12.89 50.84 -10.15
CA LEU A 598 12.05 50.14 -9.18
C LEU A 598 10.55 50.32 -9.45
N ASP A 599 10.17 51.42 -10.11
CA ASP A 599 8.77 51.77 -10.34
C ASP A 599 8.11 50.77 -11.32
N GLU A 600 8.82 50.36 -12.37
CA GLU A 600 8.31 49.34 -13.30
C GLU A 600 8.02 48.01 -12.60
N VAL A 601 8.89 47.59 -11.68
CA VAL A 601 8.70 46.36 -10.90
C VAL A 601 7.52 46.50 -9.95
N LYS A 602 7.42 47.64 -9.25
CA LYS A 602 6.31 47.93 -8.33
C LYS A 602 4.97 47.89 -9.05
N ASP A 603 4.88 48.51 -10.22
CA ASP A 603 3.64 48.57 -11.00
C ASP A 603 3.20 47.17 -11.47
N LYS A 604 4.15 46.38 -11.99
CA LYS A 604 3.88 44.99 -12.40
C LYS A 604 3.50 44.09 -11.23
N LEU A 605 4.17 44.24 -10.08
CA LEU A 605 3.83 43.49 -8.86
C LEU A 605 2.43 43.85 -8.36
N LYS A 606 2.10 45.14 -8.26
CA LYS A 606 0.78 45.62 -7.83
C LYS A 606 -0.33 45.10 -8.74
N ASP A 607 -0.16 45.20 -10.06
CA ASP A 607 -1.13 44.67 -11.02
C ASP A 607 -1.30 43.15 -10.89
N TYR A 608 -0.21 42.40 -10.71
CA TYR A 608 -0.28 40.95 -10.54
C TYR A 608 -0.96 40.55 -9.22
N ILE A 609 -0.56 41.15 -8.10
CA ILE A 609 -1.14 40.89 -6.77
C ILE A 609 -2.63 41.22 -6.79
N PHE A 610 -3.04 42.34 -7.39
CA PHE A 610 -4.44 42.71 -7.51
C PHE A 610 -5.27 41.67 -8.29
N ARG A 611 -4.70 41.06 -9.34
CA ARG A 611 -5.41 40.10 -10.19
C ARG A 611 -5.39 38.66 -9.66
N TYR A 612 -4.29 38.26 -9.02
CA TYR A 612 -4.00 36.85 -8.72
C TYR A 612 -3.51 36.58 -7.30
N GLY A 613 -3.18 37.62 -6.53
CA GLY A 613 -2.65 37.49 -5.17
C GLY A 613 -3.72 37.00 -4.19
N PRO A 614 -3.43 36.00 -3.34
CA PRO A 614 -4.36 35.56 -2.31
C PRO A 614 -4.49 36.63 -1.21
N TYR A 615 -5.72 36.96 -0.84
CA TYR A 615 -6.04 38.00 0.16
C TYR A 615 -5.37 37.77 1.53
N GLU A 616 -5.10 36.52 1.90
CA GLU A 616 -4.45 36.15 3.16
C GLU A 616 -2.98 36.62 3.28
N ASN A 617 -2.34 37.01 2.17
CA ASN A 617 -0.95 37.48 2.15
C ASN A 617 -0.81 39.00 1.99
N ILE A 618 -1.91 39.78 2.07
CA ILE A 618 -1.90 41.23 1.80
C ILE A 618 -0.91 42.00 2.70
N ASP A 619 -0.81 41.64 3.98
CA ASP A 619 0.10 42.30 4.93
C ASP A 619 1.58 42.09 4.54
N LYS A 620 1.91 40.90 4.00
CA LYS A 620 3.27 40.59 3.53
C LYS A 620 3.58 41.35 2.24
N TYR A 621 2.61 41.45 1.33
CA TYR A 621 2.74 42.26 0.11
C TYR A 621 2.97 43.73 0.45
N ASP A 622 2.17 44.30 1.34
CA ASP A 622 2.32 45.68 1.80
C ASP A 622 3.68 45.92 2.48
N MET A 623 4.12 44.98 3.32
CA MET A 623 5.45 45.03 3.93
C MET A 623 6.55 45.06 2.86
N PHE A 624 6.48 44.18 1.87
CA PHE A 624 7.48 44.11 0.79
C PHE A 624 7.49 45.40 -0.04
N ILE A 625 6.32 45.96 -0.40
CA ILE A 625 6.24 47.24 -1.12
C ILE A 625 6.86 48.38 -0.30
N ARG A 626 6.61 48.45 1.01
CA ARG A 626 7.26 49.46 1.89
C ARG A 626 8.77 49.30 1.96
N LEU A 627 9.28 48.07 1.92
CA LEU A 627 10.73 47.83 1.84
C LEU A 627 11.29 48.33 0.50
N LEU A 628 10.59 48.06 -0.62
CA LEU A 628 10.99 48.60 -1.93
C LEU A 628 10.98 50.14 -1.97
N ASP A 629 10.05 50.80 -1.28
CA ASP A 629 10.02 52.26 -1.19
C ASP A 629 11.24 52.83 -0.45
N ARG A 630 11.74 52.13 0.59
CA ARG A 630 12.95 52.54 1.32
C ARG A 630 14.25 52.38 0.52
N VAL A 631 14.26 51.48 -0.47
CA VAL A 631 15.42 51.25 -1.33
C VAL A 631 15.53 52.28 -2.45
N ASN A 632 14.51 53.12 -2.68
CA ASN A 632 14.50 54.17 -3.69
C ASN A 632 14.74 55.55 -3.03
N PRO A 633 15.97 56.09 -2.91
CA PRO A 633 16.17 57.40 -2.30
C PRO A 633 15.84 58.55 -3.28
N THR A 634 15.56 58.25 -4.55
CA THR A 634 15.19 59.24 -5.56
C THR A 634 13.69 59.50 -5.54
N ASN A 635 13.27 60.29 -4.55
CA ASN A 635 12.42 61.47 -4.71
C ASN A 635 12.28 62.15 -3.34
N GLU A 636 13.28 62.99 -3.01
CA GLU A 636 13.01 64.19 -2.22
C GLU A 636 12.06 65.08 -3.03
N GLY A 637 10.92 65.40 -2.42
CA GLY A 637 9.85 66.22 -2.97
C GLY A 637 8.60 66.11 -2.11
#